data_AF-A0A371EXA2-F1
#
_entry.id   AF-A0A371EXA2-F1
#
_cell.length_a   1.000
_cell.length_b   1.000
_cell.length_c   1.000
_cell.angle_alpha   90.00
_cell.angle_beta   90.00
_cell.angle_gamma   90.00
#
_symmetry.space_group_name_H-M   'P 1'
#
loop_
_entity.id
_entity.type
_entity.pdbx_description
1 polymer ?
#
loop_
_entity_poly.entity_id
_entity_poly.type
_entity_poly.pdbx_seq_one_letter_code
_entity_poly.pdbx_strand_id
1 'polypeptide(L)'
;MAILTTLLVLSCFLVATLASTPNRDSTKEFNALSPISSYITKSTPQNVVTNTIDSCWRAKTNWASNRQSLADCAIGFGQDAIGGKFGDIYQVTDPSDDPVDPKPGTLRYGAIQTEPLWITFEKDMVITLENELMVNSYKTIDGRGAKVEIANGPCITIQGVSHVIVHGISIHDCKPGKAALVRSTPEHVGYRQGSDGDAITIFASSNVWIDHCFLARCTDGLLDVIHASTSVTISNNFFTHHDKVMLLGHSDEYSADRIMKVTVAFNRFASGLIERMPRYVRVIQSLIWLMTCRVRFGYAHVVNNRYDEWLMYAIGGSADPTIFSEGNYFMASNDSATKQVTKRETSEKWSNWKWRSFRDEFLNGAYFVPSGYGSCTPIYSSAQTFIAAQASMVPLLTLNAGPLDCFIPLDEFIPLVASTLQTSMATSHWLLFLSCFILHLAFSTHSAVLNKIDSCWRAKSNWASNRQALADSAIGFGKDAIGGKYGPIYTVTDPSDDPASPKPGTLRYGVIQTQPLWIIFAKDMVIRLKNELIMNSYKTIDGRGAKVEIANGPCITIQGVAHVIIHGISIHDCKPSKPGLVRSTPSHVGHRQGSDGDGISIFASSNVWVDHCFLARCADGLIDVIHASTAITISNNYFTQHDKVMLLGHSDEYTADKIMKVTIAFNRFASGLIERMPRVRFGYAHVVNNKYDGWKMYAIGGSSNPTILSEGNYYIAPNNPAGKQVTKREMKGKLKNWKWRSSKDAFLNGAYFVPSGYGSCAPNYSPAQSFTAAPASLVPVITLNAGPLTCVVGKAC
;
A
#
# COMPACT_ATOMS: atom_id res chain seq x y z
N MET A 1 -15.34 58.49 60.26
CA MET A 1 -14.51 58.70 59.05
C MET A 1 -13.11 58.17 59.34
N ALA A 2 -12.64 57.13 58.65
CA ALA A 2 -11.24 56.67 58.59
C ALA A 2 -11.11 55.42 57.68
N ILE A 3 -9.87 55.02 57.36
CA ILE A 3 -9.45 53.74 56.75
C ILE A 3 -9.70 53.61 55.22
N LEU A 4 -8.75 54.09 54.39
CA LEU A 4 -8.56 53.59 53.02
C LEU A 4 -7.15 53.88 52.41
N THR A 5 -6.05 53.49 53.07
CA THR A 5 -4.68 53.69 52.53
C THR A 5 -3.67 52.65 53.02
N THR A 6 -3.59 51.47 52.37
CA THR A 6 -2.40 50.57 52.36
C THR A 6 -2.59 49.36 51.42
N LEU A 7 -2.18 49.45 50.15
CA LEU A 7 -1.84 48.30 49.27
C LEU A 7 -1.35 48.77 47.87
N LEU A 8 -0.30 49.61 47.82
CA LEU A 8 0.22 50.15 46.54
C LEU A 8 1.74 50.37 46.53
N VAL A 9 2.51 49.50 47.22
CA VAL A 9 3.99 49.47 47.16
C VAL A 9 4.51 48.02 47.35
N LEU A 10 4.35 47.13 46.35
CA LEU A 10 5.16 45.89 46.25
C LEU A 10 5.07 45.20 44.87
N SER A 11 5.77 45.72 43.85
CA SER A 11 6.02 44.97 42.58
C SER A 11 7.12 45.56 41.69
N CYS A 12 7.47 46.84 41.84
CA CYS A 12 8.58 47.47 41.11
C CYS A 12 9.96 47.06 41.67
N PHE A 13 10.47 45.86 41.35
CA PHE A 13 11.91 45.52 41.33
C PHE A 13 12.19 44.11 40.77
N LEU A 14 11.84 43.82 39.49
CA LEU A 14 12.41 42.68 38.74
C LEU A 14 12.16 42.67 37.21
N VAL A 15 12.10 43.85 36.56
CA VAL A 15 12.01 43.96 35.09
C VAL A 15 13.08 44.94 34.58
N ALA A 16 14.34 44.49 34.56
CA ALA A 16 15.47 45.29 34.10
C ALA A 16 16.70 44.46 33.63
N THR A 17 16.49 43.39 32.86
CA THR A 17 17.55 42.77 32.03
C THR A 17 16.95 42.14 30.77
N LEU A 18 17.76 42.08 29.70
CA LEU A 18 17.45 41.50 28.38
C LEU A 18 16.51 42.29 27.45
N ALA A 19 16.88 43.54 27.18
CA ALA A 19 16.58 44.14 25.88
C ALA A 19 17.57 43.63 24.82
N SER A 20 17.15 42.68 23.96
CA SER A 20 17.58 42.53 22.55
C SER A 20 17.19 41.16 21.97
N THR A 21 16.28 41.15 21.00
CA THR A 21 16.28 40.25 19.82
C THR A 21 15.16 40.72 18.87
N PRO A 22 15.38 40.73 17.54
CA PRO A 22 14.39 41.25 16.59
C PRO A 22 13.35 40.19 16.15
N ASN A 23 12.28 40.68 15.50
CA ASN A 23 11.18 39.92 14.88
C ASN A 23 11.53 38.48 14.41
N ARG A 24 10.73 37.50 14.85
CA ARG A 24 10.72 36.14 14.27
C ARG A 24 9.94 36.15 12.96
N ASP A 25 10.69 36.13 11.87
CA ASP A 25 10.23 35.92 10.50
C ASP A 25 9.98 34.43 10.26
N SER A 26 8.76 34.06 9.82
CA SER A 26 8.33 32.67 9.63
C SER A 26 9.05 31.95 8.48
N THR A 27 9.72 32.68 7.59
CA THR A 27 10.61 32.08 6.58
C THR A 27 11.84 31.41 7.20
N LYS A 28 12.22 31.78 8.44
CA LYS A 28 13.44 31.27 9.09
C LYS A 28 13.28 29.93 9.81
N GLU A 29 12.07 29.53 10.22
CA GLU A 29 11.88 28.22 10.88
C GLU A 29 11.96 27.04 9.89
N PHE A 30 11.65 27.25 8.60
CA PHE A 30 11.88 26.25 7.54
C PHE A 30 13.33 26.22 7.03
N ASN A 31 14.06 27.35 7.08
CA ASN A 31 15.50 27.41 6.77
C ASN A 31 16.39 26.65 7.78
N ALA A 32 15.82 26.17 8.89
CA ALA A 32 16.52 25.35 9.89
C ALA A 32 16.41 23.83 9.61
N LEU A 33 15.66 23.41 8.59
CA LEU A 33 15.58 22.01 8.16
C LEU A 33 16.73 21.69 7.20
N SER A 34 17.23 20.45 7.29
CA SER A 34 18.35 19.93 6.49
C SER A 34 18.16 20.15 4.99
N PRO A 35 19.26 20.30 4.21
CA PRO A 35 19.16 20.40 2.76
C PRO A 35 18.36 19.22 2.19
N ILE A 36 17.52 19.53 1.21
CA ILE A 36 16.65 18.58 0.51
C ILE A 36 17.55 17.52 -0.13
N SER A 37 17.57 16.32 0.46
CA SER A 37 18.17 15.17 -0.21
C SER A 37 17.38 14.92 -1.48
N SER A 38 18.05 14.82 -2.64
CA SER A 38 17.39 14.67 -3.95
C SER A 38 16.41 13.50 -3.90
N TYR A 39 15.10 13.78 -3.88
CA TYR A 39 14.02 12.80 -3.61
C TYR A 39 13.71 11.86 -4.78
N ILE A 40 14.73 11.55 -5.56
CA ILE A 40 14.65 10.67 -6.72
C ILE A 40 14.69 9.23 -6.25
N THR A 41 13.61 8.50 -6.51
CA THR A 41 13.49 7.10 -6.12
C THR A 41 14.29 6.20 -7.06
N LYS A 42 15.50 5.81 -6.62
CA LYS A 42 16.28 4.75 -7.26
C LYS A 42 15.45 3.46 -7.31
N SER A 43 14.87 3.18 -8.47
CA SER A 43 14.06 1.98 -8.70
C SER A 43 14.44 1.34 -10.03
N THR A 44 15.11 0.19 -9.97
CA THR A 44 15.22 -0.70 -11.13
C THR A 44 13.85 -1.34 -11.40
N PRO A 45 13.47 -1.62 -12.67
CA PRO A 45 12.14 -2.17 -12.99
C PRO A 45 11.84 -3.57 -12.42
N GLN A 46 12.81 -4.25 -11.82
CA GLN A 46 12.68 -5.62 -11.33
C GLN A 46 12.23 -5.64 -9.86
N ASN A 47 11.03 -6.19 -9.63
CA ASN A 47 10.39 -6.44 -8.33
C ASN A 47 9.77 -5.23 -7.59
N VAL A 48 9.31 -4.20 -8.32
CA VAL A 48 8.49 -3.12 -7.75
C VAL A 48 7.03 -3.34 -8.15
N VAL A 49 6.10 -3.34 -7.18
CA VAL A 49 4.66 -3.35 -7.51
C VAL A 49 4.27 -1.95 -7.98
N THR A 50 3.78 -1.88 -9.21
CA THR A 50 3.30 -0.66 -9.85
C THR A 50 1.78 -0.51 -9.71
N ASN A 51 1.30 0.74 -9.74
CA ASN A 51 -0.12 1.04 -9.90
C ASN A 51 -0.54 0.96 -11.39
N THR A 52 -1.81 1.19 -11.69
CA THR A 52 -2.38 1.06 -13.04
C THR A 52 -1.74 1.99 -14.08
N ILE A 53 -1.34 3.21 -13.67
CA ILE A 53 -0.68 4.18 -14.56
C ILE A 53 0.75 3.71 -14.83
N ASP A 54 1.51 3.49 -13.77
CA ASP A 54 2.89 3.01 -13.83
C ASP A 54 3.03 1.72 -14.63
N SER A 55 2.11 0.76 -14.45
CA SER A 55 2.18 -0.55 -15.13
C SER A 55 2.00 -0.45 -16.64
N CYS A 56 1.32 0.57 -17.14
CA CYS A 56 1.09 0.79 -18.56
C CYS A 56 2.34 1.27 -19.32
N TRP A 57 3.27 1.99 -18.66
CA TRP A 57 4.48 2.51 -19.31
C TRP A 57 5.80 2.01 -18.71
N ARG A 58 5.94 1.88 -17.38
CA ARG A 58 7.21 1.49 -16.73
C ARG A 58 7.60 0.03 -16.96
N ALA A 59 6.64 -0.82 -17.35
CA ALA A 59 6.90 -2.19 -17.76
C ALA A 59 7.59 -2.29 -19.14
N LYS A 60 7.61 -1.21 -19.93
CA LYS A 60 8.23 -1.15 -21.25
C LYS A 60 9.69 -0.72 -21.10
N THR A 61 10.64 -1.60 -21.44
CA THR A 61 12.07 -1.29 -21.37
C THR A 61 12.49 -0.19 -22.35
N ASN A 62 11.78 -0.04 -23.46
CA ASN A 62 12.04 0.95 -24.51
C ASN A 62 11.38 2.33 -24.26
N TRP A 63 11.15 2.71 -22.99
CA TRP A 63 10.50 3.99 -22.66
C TRP A 63 11.24 5.20 -23.25
N ALA A 64 12.56 5.15 -23.40
CA ALA A 64 13.38 6.24 -23.93
C ALA A 64 13.19 6.45 -25.45
N SER A 65 13.08 5.36 -26.21
CA SER A 65 12.78 5.36 -27.65
C SER A 65 11.28 5.41 -27.97
N ASN A 66 10.41 5.28 -26.96
CA ASN A 66 8.95 5.34 -27.09
C ASN A 66 8.30 6.26 -26.04
N ARG A 67 8.93 7.41 -25.76
CA ARG A 67 8.55 8.36 -24.69
C ARG A 67 7.08 8.76 -24.73
N GLN A 68 6.56 9.02 -25.93
CA GLN A 68 5.20 9.52 -26.15
C GLN A 68 4.12 8.49 -25.79
N SER A 69 4.44 7.20 -25.67
CA SER A 69 3.49 6.17 -25.22
C SER A 69 3.07 6.30 -23.75
N LEU A 70 3.69 7.21 -22.98
CA LEU A 70 3.20 7.62 -21.66
C LEU A 70 1.78 8.22 -21.75
N ALA A 71 1.48 8.98 -22.80
CA ALA A 71 0.19 9.66 -22.98
C ALA A 71 -1.01 8.70 -23.16
N ASP A 72 -0.75 7.40 -23.38
CA ASP A 72 -1.77 6.35 -23.45
C ASP A 72 -2.09 5.73 -22.07
N CYS A 73 -1.46 6.20 -21.00
CA CYS A 73 -1.52 5.58 -19.66
C CYS A 73 -2.26 6.41 -18.61
N ALA A 74 -2.78 7.58 -18.98
CA ALA A 74 -3.63 8.39 -18.11
C ALA A 74 -4.96 7.66 -17.81
N ILE A 75 -5.52 7.91 -16.63
CA ILE A 75 -6.79 7.31 -16.16
C ILE A 75 -7.74 8.39 -15.64
N GLY A 76 -9.03 8.05 -15.47
CA GLY A 76 -10.02 8.97 -14.92
C GLY A 76 -10.31 10.14 -15.86
N PHE A 77 -10.71 11.30 -15.31
CA PHE A 77 -11.23 12.39 -16.14
C PHE A 77 -10.19 13.03 -17.07
N GLY A 78 -8.90 12.99 -16.72
CA GLY A 78 -7.80 13.45 -17.58
C GLY A 78 -7.23 12.38 -18.52
N GLN A 79 -7.89 11.23 -18.70
CA GLN A 79 -7.40 10.15 -19.59
C GLN A 79 -7.18 10.62 -21.05
N ASP A 80 -7.91 11.63 -21.52
CA ASP A 80 -7.79 12.17 -22.88
C ASP A 80 -6.70 13.27 -23.01
N ALA A 81 -5.90 13.49 -21.97
CA ALA A 81 -4.76 14.42 -21.97
C ALA A 81 -3.58 13.87 -22.78
N ILE A 82 -3.64 13.96 -24.11
CA ILE A 82 -2.58 13.43 -25.00
C ILE A 82 -1.25 14.22 -24.96
N GLY A 83 -1.23 15.42 -24.37
CA GLY A 83 -0.03 16.26 -24.33
C GLY A 83 0.48 16.61 -25.73
N GLY A 84 1.81 16.61 -25.88
CA GLY A 84 2.51 16.75 -27.17
C GLY A 84 2.67 15.46 -27.98
N LYS A 85 1.83 14.44 -27.75
CA LYS A 85 1.87 13.19 -28.55
C LYS A 85 1.64 13.51 -30.03
N PHE A 86 2.35 12.78 -30.91
CA PHE A 86 2.43 13.00 -32.36
C PHE A 86 3.15 14.28 -32.79
N GLY A 87 3.59 15.11 -31.84
CA GLY A 87 4.48 16.24 -32.07
C GLY A 87 5.95 15.83 -32.11
N ASP A 88 6.81 16.80 -32.46
CA ASP A 88 8.27 16.62 -32.41
C ASP A 88 8.79 16.61 -30.97
N ILE A 89 9.96 15.99 -30.78
CA ILE A 89 10.68 16.06 -29.51
C ILE A 89 11.48 17.36 -29.49
N TYR A 90 11.14 18.25 -28.57
CA TYR A 90 11.90 19.46 -28.28
C TYR A 90 12.81 19.21 -27.08
N GLN A 91 14.10 19.53 -27.18
CA GLN A 91 15.06 19.33 -26.10
C GLN A 91 15.52 20.67 -25.53
N VAL A 92 15.28 20.87 -24.24
CA VAL A 92 15.83 21.99 -23.46
C VAL A 92 17.31 21.71 -23.22
N THR A 93 18.15 22.66 -23.63
CA THR A 93 19.62 22.63 -23.50
C THR A 93 20.14 23.79 -22.63
N ASP A 94 19.33 24.84 -22.48
CA ASP A 94 19.64 26.08 -21.76
C ASP A 94 18.60 26.36 -20.66
N PRO A 95 19.02 26.48 -19.37
CA PRO A 95 18.12 26.72 -18.24
C PRO A 95 17.76 28.20 -18.03
N SER A 96 18.28 29.12 -18.86
CA SER A 96 17.90 30.55 -18.79
C SER A 96 16.46 30.78 -19.26
N ASP A 97 15.87 31.86 -18.79
CA ASP A 97 14.52 32.30 -19.10
C ASP A 97 14.54 33.77 -19.52
N ASP A 98 13.77 34.11 -20.56
CA ASP A 98 13.41 35.49 -20.89
C ASP A 98 11.89 35.51 -21.07
N PRO A 99 11.13 36.26 -20.25
CA PRO A 99 9.68 36.23 -20.28
C PRO A 99 9.08 36.87 -21.54
N VAL A 100 9.85 37.68 -22.29
CA VAL A 100 9.38 38.45 -23.43
C VAL A 100 9.96 37.93 -24.76
N ASP A 101 11.24 37.54 -24.81
CA ASP A 101 11.91 37.05 -26.03
C ASP A 101 12.69 35.74 -25.77
N PRO A 102 12.00 34.64 -25.43
CA PRO A 102 12.66 33.37 -25.13
C PRO A 102 13.36 32.82 -26.37
N LYS A 103 14.65 32.48 -26.24
CA LYS A 103 15.47 31.90 -27.32
C LYS A 103 15.25 30.38 -27.46
N PRO A 104 15.42 29.80 -28.66
CA PRO A 104 15.46 28.35 -28.86
C PRO A 104 16.46 27.66 -27.93
N GLY A 105 16.11 26.46 -27.46
CA GLY A 105 16.87 25.71 -26.44
C GLY A 105 16.42 25.97 -25.00
N THR A 106 15.64 27.01 -24.73
CA THR A 106 15.03 27.28 -23.41
C THR A 106 13.71 26.54 -23.21
N LEU A 107 13.31 26.32 -21.95
CA LEU A 107 12.00 25.74 -21.62
C LEU A 107 10.84 26.61 -22.11
N ARG A 108 10.91 27.94 -21.91
CA ARG A 108 9.83 28.84 -22.33
C ARG A 108 9.60 28.82 -23.83
N TYR A 109 10.66 28.84 -24.64
CA TYR A 109 10.51 28.78 -26.09
C TYR A 109 9.72 27.54 -26.52
N GLY A 110 10.03 26.35 -25.99
CA GLY A 110 9.29 25.12 -26.32
C GLY A 110 7.84 25.13 -25.79
N ALA A 111 7.61 25.65 -24.58
CA ALA A 111 6.30 25.64 -23.93
C ALA A 111 5.25 26.49 -24.66
N ILE A 112 5.65 27.59 -25.29
CA ILE A 112 4.72 28.54 -25.94
C ILE A 112 4.35 28.16 -27.38
N GLN A 113 5.10 27.29 -28.06
CA GLN A 113 4.91 27.02 -29.50
C GLN A 113 3.49 26.57 -29.86
N THR A 114 3.07 26.76 -31.11
CA THR A 114 1.71 26.43 -31.55
C THR A 114 1.55 24.96 -31.90
N GLU A 115 2.59 24.34 -32.47
CA GLU A 115 2.64 22.93 -32.81
C GLU A 115 2.71 22.01 -31.56
N PRO A 116 2.21 20.76 -31.64
CA PRO A 116 2.40 19.79 -30.56
C PRO A 116 3.89 19.54 -30.30
N LEU A 117 4.33 19.58 -29.03
CA LEU A 117 5.73 19.31 -28.67
C LEU A 117 5.86 18.44 -27.42
N TRP A 118 6.71 17.42 -27.53
CA TRP A 118 7.16 16.62 -26.39
C TRP A 118 8.49 17.17 -25.86
N ILE A 119 8.40 18.03 -24.85
CA ILE A 119 9.53 18.74 -24.26
C ILE A 119 10.30 17.80 -23.32
N THR A 120 11.60 17.70 -23.55
CA THR A 120 12.57 16.90 -22.79
C THR A 120 13.76 17.76 -22.38
N PHE A 121 14.67 17.24 -21.57
CA PHE A 121 15.82 17.97 -21.05
C PHE A 121 17.11 17.21 -21.37
N GLU A 122 18.15 17.92 -21.84
CA GLU A 122 19.44 17.34 -22.22
C GLU A 122 20.20 16.73 -21.04
N LYS A 123 20.08 17.35 -19.87
CA LYS A 123 20.87 17.09 -18.66
C LYS A 123 20.11 17.58 -17.43
N ASP A 124 20.63 17.28 -16.25
CA ASP A 124 20.15 17.84 -14.98
C ASP A 124 20.14 19.38 -15.04
N MET A 125 19.03 20.00 -14.64
CA MET A 125 18.78 21.44 -14.73
C MET A 125 17.99 21.96 -13.53
N VAL A 126 18.43 23.09 -13.00
CA VAL A 126 17.64 23.95 -12.12
C VAL A 126 17.27 25.19 -12.94
N ILE A 127 15.97 25.41 -13.13
CA ILE A 127 15.41 26.50 -13.92
C ILE A 127 14.75 27.48 -12.96
N THR A 128 15.23 28.72 -12.97
CA THR A 128 14.61 29.83 -12.26
C THR A 128 13.99 30.75 -13.29
N LEU A 129 12.67 30.69 -13.40
CA LEU A 129 11.90 31.52 -14.32
C LEU A 129 11.88 32.98 -13.81
N GLU A 130 11.91 33.95 -14.71
CA GLU A 130 11.81 35.37 -14.34
C GLU A 130 10.36 35.80 -14.14
N ASN A 131 9.43 35.15 -14.85
CA ASN A 131 7.99 35.30 -14.68
C ASN A 131 7.26 33.97 -14.92
N GLU A 132 5.95 33.91 -14.66
CA GLU A 132 5.15 32.69 -14.83
C GLU A 132 5.32 32.05 -16.22
N LEU A 133 5.48 30.73 -16.26
CA LEU A 133 5.63 29.97 -17.50
C LEU A 133 4.25 29.63 -18.06
N MET A 134 3.84 30.38 -19.08
CA MET A 134 2.65 30.09 -19.87
C MET A 134 2.90 28.84 -20.73
N VAL A 135 2.05 27.82 -20.60
CA VAL A 135 2.12 26.59 -21.41
C VAL A 135 0.97 26.58 -22.42
N ASN A 136 1.29 26.41 -23.70
CA ASN A 136 0.31 26.35 -24.78
C ASN A 136 -0.36 24.95 -24.85
N SER A 137 -1.38 24.79 -25.69
CA SER A 137 -2.03 23.50 -25.93
C SER A 137 -1.08 22.47 -26.56
N TYR A 138 -1.40 21.18 -26.40
CA TYR A 138 -0.65 20.05 -26.96
C TYR A 138 0.83 20.05 -26.55
N LYS A 139 1.09 20.18 -25.25
CA LYS A 139 2.45 20.16 -24.68
C LYS A 139 2.60 19.04 -23.67
N THR A 140 3.73 18.34 -23.75
CA THR A 140 4.21 17.50 -22.65
C THR A 140 5.51 18.09 -22.13
N ILE A 141 5.63 18.30 -20.82
CA ILE A 141 6.90 18.54 -20.15
C ILE A 141 7.31 17.23 -19.47
N ASP A 142 8.32 16.54 -20.00
CA ASP A 142 8.76 15.20 -19.58
C ASP A 142 10.19 15.24 -19.00
N GLY A 143 10.28 15.17 -17.67
CA GLY A 143 11.55 15.15 -16.94
C GLY A 143 12.34 13.84 -17.03
N ARG A 144 11.78 12.73 -17.56
CA ARG A 144 12.45 11.43 -17.51
C ARG A 144 13.80 11.45 -18.23
N GLY A 145 14.86 11.07 -17.52
CA GLY A 145 16.23 11.04 -18.03
C GLY A 145 17.11 12.21 -17.55
N ALA A 146 16.53 13.18 -16.84
CA ALA A 146 17.25 14.30 -16.24
C ALA A 146 16.66 14.66 -14.87
N LYS A 147 17.46 15.28 -14.00
CA LYS A 147 16.95 15.90 -12.77
C LYS A 147 16.52 17.33 -13.06
N VAL A 148 15.22 17.56 -13.13
CA VAL A 148 14.66 18.86 -13.51
C VAL A 148 13.97 19.49 -12.31
N GLU A 149 14.43 20.67 -11.93
CA GLU A 149 13.86 21.50 -10.86
C GLU A 149 13.41 22.84 -11.45
N ILE A 150 12.16 23.24 -11.22
CA ILE A 150 11.68 24.61 -11.44
C ILE A 150 11.53 25.26 -10.08
N ALA A 151 12.38 26.23 -9.76
CA ALA A 151 12.49 26.74 -8.40
C ALA A 151 13.01 28.19 -8.27
N ASN A 152 12.74 28.78 -7.10
CA ASN A 152 13.19 30.10 -6.65
C ASN A 152 12.63 31.33 -7.41
N GLY A 153 11.91 31.13 -8.51
CA GLY A 153 11.14 32.15 -9.23
C GLY A 153 9.65 31.78 -9.28
N PRO A 154 8.84 32.44 -10.12
CA PRO A 154 7.50 31.98 -10.47
C PRO A 154 7.53 30.63 -11.18
N CYS A 155 6.37 29.96 -11.29
CA CYS A 155 6.28 28.58 -11.79
C CYS A 155 5.23 28.45 -12.92
N ILE A 156 4.49 27.35 -13.02
CA ILE A 156 3.77 26.95 -14.25
C ILE A 156 2.31 27.45 -14.27
N THR A 157 1.89 28.03 -15.40
CA THR A 157 0.52 28.48 -15.64
C THR A 157 -0.04 27.88 -16.93
N ILE A 158 -1.07 27.04 -16.78
CA ILE A 158 -1.84 26.39 -17.84
C ILE A 158 -3.17 27.14 -17.94
N GLN A 159 -3.31 28.06 -18.90
CA GLN A 159 -4.45 28.98 -18.97
C GLN A 159 -5.12 29.01 -20.36
N GLY A 160 -6.41 28.68 -20.42
CA GLY A 160 -7.21 28.75 -21.65
C GLY A 160 -6.81 27.72 -22.72
N VAL A 161 -6.20 26.60 -22.32
CA VAL A 161 -5.57 25.62 -23.22
C VAL A 161 -6.09 24.19 -22.98
N SER A 162 -5.70 23.26 -23.84
CA SER A 162 -6.04 21.85 -23.65
C SER A 162 -4.95 20.87 -24.05
N HIS A 163 -5.06 19.63 -23.57
CA HIS A 163 -4.11 18.54 -23.82
C HIS A 163 -2.69 18.91 -23.35
N VAL A 164 -2.54 19.11 -22.05
CA VAL A 164 -1.24 19.40 -21.42
C VAL A 164 -0.87 18.29 -20.44
N ILE A 165 0.35 17.78 -20.54
CA ILE A 165 0.94 16.83 -19.59
C ILE A 165 2.14 17.50 -18.90
N VAL A 166 2.20 17.46 -17.58
CA VAL A 166 3.41 17.78 -16.80
C VAL A 166 3.82 16.51 -16.07
N HIS A 167 4.99 15.96 -16.39
CA HIS A 167 5.43 14.66 -15.93
C HIS A 167 6.87 14.64 -15.41
N GLY A 168 7.07 14.12 -14.20
CA GLY A 168 8.39 13.69 -13.72
C GLY A 168 9.37 14.83 -13.37
N ILE A 169 8.88 16.01 -13.01
CA ILE A 169 9.71 17.18 -12.63
C ILE A 169 9.48 17.59 -11.17
N SER A 170 10.48 18.25 -10.57
CA SER A 170 10.37 18.88 -9.25
C SER A 170 10.01 20.35 -9.41
N ILE A 171 9.04 20.84 -8.62
CA ILE A 171 8.64 22.26 -8.61
C ILE A 171 8.51 22.69 -7.15
N HIS A 172 9.32 23.66 -6.72
CA HIS A 172 9.36 24.07 -5.32
C HIS A 172 9.92 25.47 -5.08
N ASP A 173 9.68 26.00 -3.88
CA ASP A 173 10.12 27.33 -3.47
C ASP A 173 9.60 28.47 -4.39
N CYS A 174 8.53 28.22 -5.15
CA CYS A 174 7.93 29.16 -6.10
C CYS A 174 7.59 30.49 -5.44
N LYS A 175 7.84 31.59 -6.16
CA LYS A 175 7.67 32.98 -5.71
C LYS A 175 6.62 33.70 -6.54
N PRO A 176 5.96 34.75 -6.00
CA PRO A 176 4.99 35.52 -6.76
C PRO A 176 5.61 36.17 -8.00
N GLY A 177 4.90 36.09 -9.13
CA GLY A 177 5.26 36.79 -10.36
C GLY A 177 5.14 38.30 -10.21
N LYS A 178 5.97 39.05 -10.94
CA LYS A 178 5.87 40.52 -11.00
C LYS A 178 5.00 40.94 -12.17
N ALA A 179 4.31 42.07 -12.02
CA ALA A 179 3.53 42.65 -13.12
C ALA A 179 4.47 43.07 -14.28
N ALA A 180 4.37 42.40 -15.42
CA ALA A 180 5.27 42.56 -16.56
C ALA A 180 4.64 42.04 -17.85
N LEU A 181 5.32 42.26 -18.98
CA LEU A 181 5.02 41.56 -20.24
C LEU A 181 5.50 40.10 -20.15
N VAL A 182 4.66 39.16 -20.59
CA VAL A 182 4.96 37.73 -20.67
C VAL A 182 4.43 37.17 -22.00
N ARG A 183 5.28 36.42 -22.71
CA ARG A 183 4.92 35.70 -23.94
C ARG A 183 4.17 34.42 -23.63
N SER A 184 3.06 34.18 -24.33
CA SER A 184 2.22 32.97 -24.18
C SER A 184 2.07 32.14 -25.46
N THR A 185 2.27 32.75 -26.63
CA THR A 185 2.43 32.07 -27.93
C THR A 185 3.56 32.77 -28.70
N PRO A 186 4.06 32.24 -29.84
CA PRO A 186 5.07 32.94 -30.64
C PRO A 186 4.61 34.35 -31.07
N GLU A 187 3.31 34.55 -31.29
CA GLU A 187 2.70 35.80 -31.76
C GLU A 187 2.19 36.71 -30.62
N HIS A 188 1.95 36.17 -29.42
CA HIS A 188 1.30 36.91 -28.32
C HIS A 188 2.21 37.14 -27.11
N VAL A 189 2.49 38.42 -26.86
CA VAL A 189 3.06 38.95 -25.61
C VAL A 189 2.00 39.79 -24.92
N GLY A 190 1.57 39.38 -23.71
CA GLY A 190 0.53 40.06 -22.94
C GLY A 190 1.05 40.62 -21.63
N TYR A 191 0.42 41.68 -21.11
CA TYR A 191 0.71 42.18 -19.77
C TYR A 191 0.03 41.31 -18.71
N ARG A 192 0.82 40.80 -17.76
CA ARG A 192 0.39 40.02 -16.59
C ARG A 192 0.47 40.90 -15.35
N GLN A 193 -0.45 40.71 -14.40
CA GLN A 193 -0.41 41.41 -13.11
C GLN A 193 0.54 40.75 -12.09
N GLY A 194 1.11 39.59 -12.43
CA GLY A 194 1.81 38.70 -11.50
C GLY A 194 0.95 37.49 -11.16
N SER A 195 1.61 36.42 -10.69
CA SER A 195 1.00 35.21 -10.17
C SER A 195 1.26 35.10 -8.66
N ASP A 196 0.42 34.38 -7.92
CA ASP A 196 0.48 34.36 -6.45
C ASP A 196 1.62 33.48 -5.89
N GLY A 197 2.36 32.79 -6.77
CA GLY A 197 3.50 31.94 -6.42
C GLY A 197 3.13 30.48 -6.17
N ASP A 198 2.07 29.99 -6.81
CA ASP A 198 1.73 28.57 -6.91
C ASP A 198 2.80 27.78 -7.69
N ALA A 199 2.89 26.46 -7.49
CA ALA A 199 3.72 25.60 -8.36
C ALA A 199 3.09 25.34 -9.73
N ILE A 200 1.80 24.97 -9.78
CA ILE A 200 1.05 24.74 -11.01
C ILE A 200 -0.36 25.32 -10.89
N THR A 201 -0.73 26.25 -11.76
CA THR A 201 -2.10 26.77 -11.89
C THR A 201 -2.75 26.27 -13.17
N ILE A 202 -3.95 25.69 -13.08
CA ILE A 202 -4.79 25.25 -14.21
C ILE A 202 -6.05 26.12 -14.23
N PHE A 203 -6.14 27.03 -15.21
CA PHE A 203 -7.18 28.05 -15.33
C PHE A 203 -7.94 27.88 -16.65
N ALA A 204 -9.28 27.79 -16.60
CA ALA A 204 -10.16 27.65 -17.77
C ALA A 204 -9.63 26.66 -18.84
N SER A 205 -9.09 25.52 -18.41
CA SER A 205 -8.37 24.56 -19.27
C SER A 205 -8.96 23.15 -19.17
N SER A 206 -8.70 22.30 -20.17
CA SER A 206 -9.26 20.94 -20.20
C SER A 206 -8.29 19.87 -20.71
N ASN A 207 -8.54 18.62 -20.33
CA ASN A 207 -7.68 17.48 -20.69
C ASN A 207 -6.24 17.71 -20.22
N VAL A 208 -6.06 17.85 -18.90
CA VAL A 208 -4.75 18.12 -18.28
C VAL A 208 -4.35 16.97 -17.36
N TRP A 209 -3.08 16.57 -17.42
CA TRP A 209 -2.54 15.49 -16.58
C TRP A 209 -1.24 15.92 -15.89
N ILE A 210 -1.26 15.91 -14.56
CA ILE A 210 -0.11 16.23 -13.71
C ILE A 210 0.35 14.94 -13.03
N ASP A 211 1.52 14.42 -13.41
CA ASP A 211 1.97 13.08 -13.07
C ASP A 211 3.42 13.02 -12.54
N HIS A 212 3.70 12.21 -11.52
CA HIS A 212 5.06 11.99 -11.02
C HIS A 212 5.85 13.28 -10.65
N CYS A 213 5.18 14.39 -10.32
CA CYS A 213 5.85 15.62 -9.89
C CYS A 213 6.15 15.63 -8.39
N PHE A 214 7.22 16.32 -8.00
CA PHE A 214 7.51 16.66 -6.59
C PHE A 214 7.14 18.13 -6.35
N LEU A 215 6.37 18.40 -5.29
CA LEU A 215 5.73 19.68 -5.04
C LEU A 215 5.89 20.09 -3.57
N ALA A 216 6.55 21.22 -3.30
CA ALA A 216 6.83 21.68 -1.92
C ALA A 216 7.14 23.20 -1.78
N ARG A 217 6.92 23.76 -0.57
CA ARG A 217 7.42 25.08 -0.12
C ARG A 217 7.14 26.30 -1.02
N CYS A 218 6.08 26.30 -1.83
CA CYS A 218 5.67 27.45 -2.63
C CYS A 218 5.10 28.60 -1.77
N THR A 219 4.82 29.76 -2.38
CA THR A 219 4.42 30.97 -1.63
C THR A 219 2.91 31.08 -1.37
N ASP A 220 2.04 30.78 -2.35
CA ASP A 220 0.64 30.43 -2.06
C ASP A 220 0.47 28.91 -2.09
N GLY A 221 -0.07 28.28 -3.14
CA GLY A 221 -0.35 26.85 -3.18
C GLY A 221 0.65 25.98 -3.94
N LEU A 222 0.36 24.67 -4.08
CA LEU A 222 1.11 23.79 -5.00
C LEU A 222 0.34 23.52 -6.29
N LEU A 223 -0.96 23.28 -6.23
CA LEU A 223 -1.75 22.90 -7.41
C LEU A 223 -3.18 23.43 -7.34
N ASP A 224 -3.49 24.40 -8.20
CA ASP A 224 -4.80 25.04 -8.28
C ASP A 224 -5.50 24.68 -9.60
N VAL A 225 -6.76 24.24 -9.54
CA VAL A 225 -7.62 23.91 -10.70
C VAL A 225 -8.88 24.76 -10.61
N ILE A 226 -8.98 25.80 -11.43
CA ILE A 226 -9.92 26.91 -11.23
C ILE A 226 -10.55 27.38 -12.55
N HIS A 227 -11.57 28.25 -12.43
CA HIS A 227 -12.24 28.90 -13.57
C HIS A 227 -12.85 27.91 -14.58
N ALA A 228 -13.68 26.98 -14.10
CA ALA A 228 -14.39 25.96 -14.87
C ALA A 228 -13.47 24.95 -15.61
N SER A 229 -12.21 24.84 -15.20
CA SER A 229 -11.30 23.78 -15.68
C SER A 229 -11.88 22.38 -15.41
N THR A 230 -11.72 21.44 -16.34
CA THR A 230 -12.33 20.11 -16.24
C THR A 230 -11.53 19.05 -17.00
N SER A 231 -11.91 17.78 -16.90
CA SER A 231 -11.14 16.66 -17.48
C SER A 231 -9.68 16.66 -17.02
N VAL A 232 -9.47 16.70 -15.69
CA VAL A 232 -8.13 16.76 -15.08
C VAL A 232 -7.82 15.48 -14.31
N THR A 233 -6.60 14.95 -14.47
CA THR A 233 -6.05 13.90 -13.60
C THR A 233 -4.77 14.40 -12.93
N ILE A 234 -4.66 14.14 -11.63
CA ILE A 234 -3.50 14.47 -10.80
C ILE A 234 -3.04 13.16 -10.17
N SER A 235 -1.90 12.62 -10.59
CA SER A 235 -1.47 11.29 -10.18
C SER A 235 0.01 11.11 -9.84
N ASN A 236 0.33 10.11 -9.02
CA ASN A 236 1.71 9.77 -8.68
C ASN A 236 2.56 10.92 -8.10
N ASN A 237 1.97 12.06 -7.69
CA ASN A 237 2.73 13.22 -7.25
C ASN A 237 3.11 13.08 -5.76
N PHE A 238 4.23 13.68 -5.38
CA PHE A 238 4.71 13.75 -4.00
C PHE A 238 4.56 15.19 -3.48
N PHE A 239 3.68 15.37 -2.50
CA PHE A 239 3.41 16.66 -1.86
C PHE A 239 3.99 16.66 -0.44
N THR A 240 4.74 17.71 -0.07
CA THR A 240 5.34 17.81 1.28
C THR A 240 5.69 19.25 1.69
N HIS A 241 5.99 19.46 2.98
CA HIS A 241 6.55 20.70 3.55
C HIS A 241 5.87 21.97 3.06
N HIS A 242 4.56 22.05 3.25
CA HIS A 242 3.78 23.16 2.71
C HIS A 242 2.40 23.30 3.39
N ASP A 243 1.85 24.50 3.35
CA ASP A 243 0.61 24.90 4.01
C ASP A 243 -0.54 25.15 3.05
N LYS A 244 -0.36 25.04 1.72
CA LYS A 244 -1.43 25.19 0.74
C LYS A 244 -1.37 24.21 -0.47
N VAL A 245 -1.17 22.93 -0.19
CA VAL A 245 -1.18 21.81 -1.18
C VAL A 245 -2.05 21.94 -2.45
N MET A 246 -3.39 22.03 -2.37
CA MET A 246 -4.25 21.97 -3.56
C MET A 246 -5.54 22.79 -3.44
N LEU A 247 -6.08 23.33 -4.54
CA LEU A 247 -7.40 23.98 -4.59
C LEU A 247 -8.18 23.54 -5.84
N LEU A 248 -9.45 23.14 -5.68
CA LEU A 248 -10.31 22.73 -6.80
C LEU A 248 -11.55 23.63 -6.83
N GLY A 249 -11.55 24.64 -7.71
CA GLY A 249 -12.50 25.73 -7.82
C GLY A 249 -12.18 26.86 -6.81
N HIS A 250 -12.18 28.12 -7.23
CA HIS A 250 -11.54 29.21 -6.46
C HIS A 250 -12.49 29.97 -5.52
N SER A 251 -13.76 30.17 -5.91
CA SER A 251 -14.73 31.02 -5.21
C SER A 251 -16.05 30.30 -4.98
N ASP A 252 -16.68 30.56 -3.84
CA ASP A 252 -18.03 30.06 -3.51
C ASP A 252 -19.14 30.75 -4.33
N GLU A 253 -18.78 31.77 -5.11
CA GLU A 253 -19.69 32.50 -6.00
C GLU A 253 -19.53 32.06 -7.47
N TYR A 254 -18.43 31.40 -7.83
CA TYR A 254 -18.10 31.03 -9.21
C TYR A 254 -18.76 29.70 -9.63
N SER A 255 -20.09 29.73 -9.75
CA SER A 255 -20.91 28.54 -10.02
C SER A 255 -20.63 27.81 -11.35
N ALA A 256 -19.80 28.37 -12.25
CA ALA A 256 -19.33 27.69 -13.44
C ALA A 256 -18.39 26.49 -13.10
N ASP A 257 -17.74 26.48 -11.94
CA ASP A 257 -16.96 25.33 -11.44
C ASP A 257 -17.81 24.05 -11.24
N ARG A 258 -19.16 24.11 -11.36
CA ARG A 258 -20.03 22.91 -11.42
C ARG A 258 -19.68 21.94 -12.55
N ILE A 259 -19.01 22.38 -13.62
CA ILE A 259 -18.57 21.49 -14.71
C ILE A 259 -17.24 20.78 -14.43
N MET A 260 -16.50 21.21 -13.39
CA MET A 260 -15.19 20.68 -13.04
C MET A 260 -15.29 19.21 -12.64
N LYS A 261 -14.42 18.39 -13.24
CA LYS A 261 -14.26 16.97 -12.94
C LYS A 261 -12.78 16.63 -12.82
N VAL A 262 -12.37 16.20 -11.63
CA VAL A 262 -10.96 15.94 -11.30
C VAL A 262 -10.80 14.53 -10.70
N THR A 263 -9.79 13.81 -11.19
CA THR A 263 -9.35 12.54 -10.60
C THR A 263 -8.03 12.77 -9.87
N VAL A 264 -7.97 12.49 -8.57
CA VAL A 264 -6.76 12.57 -7.75
C VAL A 264 -6.40 11.13 -7.38
N ALA A 265 -5.33 10.57 -7.96
CA ALA A 265 -5.03 9.14 -7.86
C ALA A 265 -3.56 8.79 -7.54
N PHE A 266 -3.31 7.84 -6.63
CA PHE A 266 -1.95 7.34 -6.32
C PHE A 266 -0.93 8.41 -5.85
N ASN A 267 -1.39 9.59 -5.44
CA ASN A 267 -0.51 10.62 -4.89
C ASN A 267 -0.08 10.28 -3.46
N ARG A 268 1.08 10.81 -3.05
CA ARG A 268 1.54 10.77 -1.67
C ARG A 268 1.55 12.17 -1.06
N PHE A 269 0.66 12.37 -0.10
CA PHE A 269 0.63 13.53 0.78
C PHE A 269 1.40 13.16 2.05
N ALA A 270 2.65 13.64 2.13
CA ALA A 270 3.57 13.29 3.22
C ALA A 270 3.31 14.11 4.50
N SER A 271 3.96 13.74 5.60
CA SER A 271 3.93 14.52 6.83
C SER A 271 4.58 15.91 6.67
N GLY A 272 4.27 16.82 7.59
CA GLY A 272 4.69 18.23 7.50
C GLY A 272 3.85 19.05 6.50
N LEU A 273 2.78 18.47 5.95
CA LEU A 273 1.73 19.24 5.29
C LEU A 273 0.86 19.90 6.36
N ILE A 274 1.04 21.21 6.54
CA ILE A 274 0.24 21.96 7.51
C ILE A 274 -1.18 21.95 7.01
N GLU A 275 -1.40 22.62 5.88
CA GLU A 275 -2.69 22.99 5.28
C GLU A 275 -2.69 22.93 3.72
N ARG A 276 -3.65 23.57 3.01
CA ARG A 276 -4.52 22.92 1.99
C ARG A 276 -4.70 21.44 2.28
N MET A 277 -4.97 21.31 3.58
CA MET A 277 -5.58 20.30 4.38
C MET A 277 -6.31 21.13 5.49
N PRO A 278 -5.73 21.81 6.51
CA PRO A 278 -6.53 22.50 7.58
C PRO A 278 -5.93 23.57 8.59
N ARG A 279 -6.75 24.47 9.19
CA ARG A 279 -6.38 25.09 10.50
C ARG A 279 -7.50 25.58 11.45
N TYR A 280 -7.27 25.44 12.77
CA TYR A 280 -7.47 26.45 13.83
C TYR A 280 -6.75 26.06 15.15
N VAL A 281 -6.01 27.01 15.74
CA VAL A 281 -5.67 27.04 17.18
C VAL A 281 -5.98 28.46 17.69
N ARG A 282 -6.54 28.56 18.90
CA ARG A 282 -6.91 29.79 19.65
C ARG A 282 -5.79 30.84 19.67
N VAL A 283 -6.01 32.16 19.73
CA VAL A 283 -7.24 33.00 19.76
C VAL A 283 -6.87 34.38 19.21
N ILE A 284 -7.74 34.98 18.38
CA ILE A 284 -8.10 36.41 18.28
C ILE A 284 -9.17 36.52 17.17
N GLN A 285 -10.11 37.44 17.34
CA GLN A 285 -11.37 37.50 16.60
C GLN A 285 -11.45 38.73 15.70
N SER A 286 -11.03 38.60 14.43
CA SER A 286 -11.55 39.41 13.30
C SER A 286 -10.93 39.02 11.95
N LEU A 287 -11.78 39.05 10.91
CA LEU A 287 -11.46 39.23 9.48
C LEU A 287 -10.70 38.15 8.69
N ILE A 288 -11.45 37.63 7.71
CA ILE A 288 -11.05 37.17 6.35
C ILE A 288 -10.60 35.70 6.21
N TRP A 289 -11.16 35.09 5.16
CA TRP A 289 -11.03 33.69 4.77
C TRP A 289 -9.76 33.44 3.94
N LEU A 290 -9.17 32.24 4.04
CA LEU A 290 -8.54 31.44 2.97
C LEU A 290 -7.74 30.30 3.65
N MET A 291 -7.87 28.99 3.40
CA MET A 291 -8.78 28.07 2.67
C MET A 291 -7.96 26.80 2.40
N THR A 292 -8.55 25.59 2.29
CA THR A 292 -7.74 24.34 2.23
C THR A 292 -8.35 23.10 1.55
N CYS A 293 -7.56 22.32 0.75
CA CYS A 293 -7.96 21.28 -0.25
C CYS A 293 -9.46 21.21 -0.47
N ARG A 294 -9.91 22.29 -1.10
CA ARG A 294 -11.29 22.72 -1.07
C ARG A 294 -11.83 22.47 -2.46
N VAL A 295 -12.66 21.44 -2.57
CA VAL A 295 -13.51 21.28 -3.75
C VAL A 295 -14.66 22.27 -3.62
N ARG A 296 -14.96 22.99 -4.70
CA ARG A 296 -16.13 23.85 -4.82
C ARG A 296 -16.96 23.43 -6.01
N PHE A 297 -18.27 23.30 -5.82
CA PHE A 297 -19.28 23.01 -6.85
C PHE A 297 -19.13 21.70 -7.64
N GLY A 298 -17.96 21.45 -8.22
CA GLY A 298 -17.67 20.33 -9.12
C GLY A 298 -17.49 18.99 -8.40
N TYR A 299 -16.86 18.08 -9.14
CA TYR A 299 -16.74 16.67 -8.79
C TYR A 299 -15.27 16.25 -8.65
N ALA A 300 -14.94 15.64 -7.51
CA ALA A 300 -13.62 15.05 -7.25
C ALA A 300 -13.73 13.54 -6.97
N HIS A 301 -13.02 12.73 -7.75
CA HIS A 301 -12.73 11.33 -7.41
C HIS A 301 -11.34 11.26 -6.77
N VAL A 302 -11.30 11.05 -5.46
CA VAL A 302 -10.07 10.94 -4.67
C VAL A 302 -9.84 9.45 -4.40
N VAL A 303 -8.84 8.84 -5.02
CA VAL A 303 -8.73 7.37 -5.08
C VAL A 303 -7.32 6.83 -4.92
N ASN A 304 -7.15 5.85 -4.04
CA ASN A 304 -5.86 5.20 -3.77
C ASN A 304 -4.68 6.16 -3.45
N ASN A 305 -4.96 7.33 -2.84
CA ASN A 305 -3.92 8.25 -2.37
C ASN A 305 -3.51 7.93 -0.93
N ARG A 306 -2.25 8.22 -0.62
CA ARG A 306 -1.67 8.09 0.72
C ARG A 306 -1.66 9.44 1.45
N TYR A 307 -2.15 9.46 2.68
CA TYR A 307 -2.13 10.63 3.55
C TYR A 307 -1.38 10.30 4.86
N ASP A 308 -0.20 10.90 5.04
CA ASP A 308 0.65 10.77 6.24
C ASP A 308 0.51 12.04 7.13
N GLU A 309 -0.07 11.91 8.32
CA GLU A 309 0.00 12.88 9.43
C GLU A 309 -0.36 14.35 9.11
N TRP A 310 -1.50 14.59 8.47
CA TRP A 310 -2.05 15.93 8.26
C TRP A 310 -2.32 16.66 9.60
N LEU A 311 -2.14 17.99 9.64
CA LEU A 311 -2.21 18.74 10.90
C LEU A 311 -3.63 19.16 11.35
N MET A 312 -4.70 18.86 10.60
CA MET A 312 -6.13 18.74 11.04
C MET A 312 -7.17 18.02 10.11
N TYR A 313 -7.22 18.16 8.77
CA TYR A 313 -8.19 17.50 7.86
C TYR A 313 -7.60 17.18 6.47
N ALA A 314 -7.78 15.97 5.94
CA ALA A 314 -7.20 15.54 4.66
C ALA A 314 -8.04 15.90 3.40
N ILE A 315 -9.35 16.15 3.52
CA ILE A 315 -10.28 16.42 2.41
C ILE A 315 -11.27 17.53 2.80
N GLY A 316 -11.42 18.56 1.97
CA GLY A 316 -12.25 19.74 2.25
C GLY A 316 -13.17 20.18 1.12
N GLY A 317 -14.04 21.15 1.43
CA GLY A 317 -14.92 21.74 0.44
C GLY A 317 -15.95 22.73 0.99
N SER A 318 -16.48 23.53 0.07
CA SER A 318 -17.54 24.52 0.25
C SER A 318 -18.46 24.54 -0.98
N ALA A 319 -19.58 25.25 -0.92
CA ALA A 319 -20.47 25.45 -2.08
C ALA A 319 -20.91 24.15 -2.79
N ASP A 320 -21.36 23.15 -2.01
CA ASP A 320 -21.94 21.87 -2.48
C ASP A 320 -21.11 21.10 -3.53
N PRO A 321 -19.89 20.65 -3.17
CA PRO A 321 -19.07 19.81 -4.05
C PRO A 321 -19.45 18.33 -3.88
N THR A 322 -19.29 17.55 -4.96
CA THR A 322 -19.37 16.09 -4.88
C THR A 322 -17.96 15.50 -4.70
N ILE A 323 -17.76 14.73 -3.63
CA ILE A 323 -16.48 14.08 -3.32
C ILE A 323 -16.69 12.58 -3.11
N PHE A 324 -16.02 11.79 -3.95
CA PHE A 324 -15.96 10.33 -3.80
C PHE A 324 -14.54 9.94 -3.41
N SER A 325 -14.37 9.53 -2.15
CA SER A 325 -13.16 8.93 -1.60
C SER A 325 -13.24 7.41 -1.79
N GLU A 326 -12.31 6.82 -2.54
CA GLU A 326 -12.25 5.37 -2.76
C GLU A 326 -10.86 4.77 -2.50
N GLY A 327 -10.77 3.79 -1.60
CA GLY A 327 -9.57 2.99 -1.41
C GLY A 327 -8.31 3.77 -1.00
N ASN A 328 -8.44 4.96 -0.41
CA ASN A 328 -7.33 5.76 0.10
C ASN A 328 -6.82 5.24 1.45
N TYR A 329 -5.59 5.61 1.80
CA TYR A 329 -4.94 5.21 3.05
C TYR A 329 -4.64 6.43 3.92
N PHE A 330 -5.38 6.56 5.02
CA PHE A 330 -5.37 7.74 5.89
C PHE A 330 -4.71 7.44 7.24
N MET A 331 -3.50 7.95 7.47
CA MET A 331 -2.83 7.89 8.78
C MET A 331 -2.89 9.27 9.44
N ALA A 332 -3.82 9.47 10.39
CA ALA A 332 -3.91 10.74 11.12
C ALA A 332 -2.65 11.01 11.96
N SER A 333 -2.36 12.28 12.25
CA SER A 333 -1.35 12.66 13.25
C SER A 333 -1.75 12.16 14.65
N ASN A 334 -0.83 12.23 15.62
CA ASN A 334 -1.15 11.84 17.01
C ASN A 334 -2.11 12.79 17.74
N ASP A 335 -2.30 14.02 17.26
CA ASP A 335 -3.23 14.99 17.86
C ASP A 335 -4.69 14.54 17.72
N SER A 336 -5.43 14.61 18.82
CA SER A 336 -6.86 14.27 18.90
C SER A 336 -7.74 15.25 18.12
N ALA A 337 -7.30 16.50 17.91
CA ALA A 337 -8.01 17.49 17.10
C ALA A 337 -7.98 17.15 15.60
N THR A 338 -7.06 16.30 15.15
CA THR A 338 -6.73 16.10 13.72
C THR A 338 -7.24 14.78 13.16
N LYS A 339 -8.15 14.09 13.87
CA LYS A 339 -8.62 12.75 13.51
C LYS A 339 -9.64 12.74 12.36
N GLN A 340 -10.38 13.83 12.17
CA GLN A 340 -11.40 13.91 11.14
C GLN A 340 -10.75 14.18 9.77
N VAL A 341 -10.88 13.24 8.83
CA VAL A 341 -10.40 13.37 7.45
C VAL A 341 -11.12 14.52 6.72
N THR A 342 -12.42 14.70 6.96
CA THR A 342 -13.29 15.59 6.17
C THR A 342 -13.61 16.91 6.87
N LYS A 343 -13.49 18.07 6.22
CA LYS A 343 -14.00 19.36 6.74
C LYS A 343 -14.92 20.06 5.75
N ARG A 344 -16.08 20.53 6.22
CA ARG A 344 -16.95 21.44 5.46
C ARG A 344 -16.66 22.87 5.90
N GLU A 345 -16.41 23.75 4.94
CA GLU A 345 -16.16 25.18 5.18
C GLU A 345 -17.41 25.99 4.81
N THR A 346 -18.47 25.86 5.61
CA THR A 346 -19.72 26.61 5.44
C THR A 346 -20.48 26.77 6.76
N SER A 347 -21.30 27.81 6.86
CA SER A 347 -22.35 27.98 7.88
C SER A 347 -23.68 27.32 7.49
N GLU A 348 -23.82 26.89 6.23
CA GLU A 348 -25.04 26.30 5.67
C GLU A 348 -25.21 24.81 6.00
N LYS A 349 -26.43 24.29 5.77
CA LYS A 349 -26.73 22.86 5.93
C LYS A 349 -26.15 22.03 4.78
N TRP A 350 -24.97 21.46 5.01
CA TRP A 350 -24.27 20.54 4.12
C TRP A 350 -24.83 19.11 4.07
N SER A 351 -25.99 18.82 4.70
CA SER A 351 -26.54 17.46 4.79
C SER A 351 -26.80 16.80 3.44
N ASN A 352 -27.05 17.61 2.40
CA ASN A 352 -27.32 17.14 1.04
C ASN A 352 -26.04 16.94 0.20
N TRP A 353 -24.89 17.48 0.63
CA TRP A 353 -23.63 17.45 -0.12
C TRP A 353 -23.14 16.02 -0.25
N LYS A 354 -22.85 15.60 -1.49
CA LYS A 354 -22.56 14.21 -1.85
C LYS A 354 -21.11 13.82 -1.52
N TRP A 355 -20.87 13.46 -0.26
CA TRP A 355 -19.55 13.08 0.25
C TRP A 355 -19.57 11.63 0.70
N ARG A 356 -18.73 10.80 0.09
CA ARG A 356 -18.67 9.35 0.31
C ARG A 356 -17.23 8.88 0.52
N SER A 357 -17.11 7.84 1.33
CA SER A 357 -15.88 7.07 1.55
C SER A 357 -16.22 5.60 1.28
N PHE A 358 -15.41 4.91 0.49
CA PHE A 358 -15.63 3.51 0.11
C PHE A 358 -14.31 2.74 0.06
N ARG A 359 -14.19 1.63 0.80
CA ARG A 359 -12.96 0.83 0.90
C ARG A 359 -11.70 1.57 1.39
N ASP A 360 -11.83 2.80 1.87
CA ASP A 360 -10.75 3.58 2.52
C ASP A 360 -10.28 2.88 3.81
N GLU A 361 -8.99 2.99 4.13
CA GLU A 361 -8.39 2.50 5.38
C GLU A 361 -7.99 3.66 6.29
N PHE A 362 -8.47 3.63 7.53
CA PHE A 362 -8.29 4.69 8.51
C PHE A 362 -7.42 4.20 9.68
N LEU A 363 -6.29 4.87 9.89
CA LEU A 363 -5.29 4.54 10.90
C LEU A 363 -5.09 5.69 11.88
N ASN A 364 -4.49 5.39 13.03
CA ASN A 364 -4.29 6.33 14.14
C ASN A 364 -5.59 7.01 14.62
N GLY A 365 -6.74 6.34 14.49
CA GLY A 365 -8.05 6.90 14.85
C GLY A 365 -8.62 7.89 13.84
N ALA A 366 -8.08 7.94 12.61
CA ALA A 366 -8.69 8.69 11.52
C ALA A 366 -10.16 8.28 11.28
N TYR A 367 -10.99 9.19 10.77
CA TYR A 367 -12.34 8.87 10.31
C TYR A 367 -12.88 9.85 9.27
N PHE A 368 -13.72 9.37 8.36
CA PHE A 368 -14.43 10.16 7.35
C PHE A 368 -15.89 10.37 7.79
N VAL A 369 -16.40 11.59 7.68
CA VAL A 369 -17.83 11.89 7.94
C VAL A 369 -18.55 12.01 6.58
N PRO A 370 -19.44 11.08 6.19
CA PRO A 370 -20.18 11.15 4.93
C PRO A 370 -21.41 12.07 5.00
N SER A 371 -21.95 12.45 3.83
CA SER A 371 -23.20 13.24 3.70
C SER A 371 -23.89 12.99 2.35
N GLY A 372 -25.13 13.49 2.21
CA GLY A 372 -25.95 13.36 1.00
C GLY A 372 -26.59 11.98 0.80
N TYR A 373 -27.51 11.89 -0.15
CA TYR A 373 -28.16 10.64 -0.59
C TYR A 373 -27.86 10.35 -2.07
N GLY A 374 -28.01 9.09 -2.47
CA GLY A 374 -27.71 8.61 -3.82
C GLY A 374 -26.25 8.20 -4.03
N SER A 375 -25.96 7.74 -5.27
CA SER A 375 -24.63 7.34 -5.70
C SER A 375 -23.71 8.55 -5.92
N CYS A 376 -22.42 8.32 -5.69
CA CYS A 376 -21.32 9.24 -5.97
C CYS A 376 -20.22 8.53 -6.78
N THR A 377 -20.52 7.39 -7.41
CA THR A 377 -19.58 6.71 -8.32
C THR A 377 -19.32 7.61 -9.54
N PRO A 378 -18.06 7.74 -10.01
CA PRO A 378 -17.75 8.56 -11.18
C PRO A 378 -18.46 8.01 -12.42
N ILE A 379 -19.04 8.91 -13.21
CA ILE A 379 -19.53 8.58 -14.55
C ILE A 379 -18.33 8.69 -15.50
N TYR A 380 -17.53 7.62 -15.51
CA TYR A 380 -16.41 7.45 -16.43
C TYR A 380 -16.88 6.81 -17.74
N SER A 381 -16.22 7.17 -18.85
CA SER A 381 -16.26 6.36 -20.07
C SER A 381 -15.56 5.01 -19.85
N SER A 382 -15.75 4.06 -20.77
CA SER A 382 -15.03 2.77 -20.71
C SER A 382 -13.50 2.92 -20.76
N ALA A 383 -12.99 3.98 -21.39
CA ALA A 383 -11.56 4.28 -21.46
C ALA A 383 -11.03 4.98 -20.18
N GLN A 384 -11.87 5.81 -19.55
CA GLN A 384 -11.56 6.47 -18.28
C GLN A 384 -11.65 5.52 -17.06
N THR A 385 -12.29 4.36 -17.22
CA THR A 385 -12.61 3.42 -16.13
C THR A 385 -11.39 2.60 -15.70
N PHE A 386 -11.14 2.56 -14.40
CA PHE A 386 -10.14 1.70 -13.76
C PHE A 386 -10.67 1.10 -12.46
N ILE A 387 -10.02 0.04 -11.97
CA ILE A 387 -10.39 -0.61 -10.71
C ILE A 387 -9.55 -0.03 -9.58
N ALA A 388 -10.19 0.68 -8.65
CA ALA A 388 -9.52 1.13 -7.43
C ALA A 388 -9.03 -0.08 -6.59
N ALA A 389 -7.74 -0.04 -6.26
CA ALA A 389 -7.07 -1.04 -5.43
C ALA A 389 -7.58 -1.04 -3.98
N GLN A 390 -7.24 -2.06 -3.21
CA GLN A 390 -7.52 -2.07 -1.77
C GLN A 390 -6.63 -1.03 -1.06
N ALA A 391 -7.19 -0.27 -0.11
CA ALA A 391 -6.45 0.75 0.61
C ALA A 391 -5.14 0.26 1.26
N SER A 392 -5.08 -0.98 1.75
CA SER A 392 -3.84 -1.52 2.35
C SER A 392 -2.67 -1.68 1.36
N MET A 393 -2.91 -1.55 0.05
CA MET A 393 -1.87 -1.51 -0.99
C MET A 393 -1.33 -0.12 -1.29
N VAL A 394 -2.07 0.93 -0.96
CA VAL A 394 -1.69 2.32 -1.26
C VAL A 394 -0.30 2.68 -0.75
N PRO A 395 0.15 2.32 0.48
CA PRO A 395 1.51 2.61 0.93
C PRO A 395 2.64 2.11 0.03
N LEU A 396 2.36 1.09 -0.79
CA LEU A 396 3.26 0.53 -1.80
C LEU A 396 3.01 1.13 -3.19
N LEU A 397 1.74 1.27 -3.60
CA LEU A 397 1.37 1.80 -4.91
C LEU A 397 1.78 3.28 -5.09
N THR A 398 1.97 4.00 -3.98
CA THR A 398 2.50 5.38 -3.94
C THR A 398 3.95 5.45 -3.45
N LEU A 399 4.71 4.33 -3.48
CA LEU A 399 6.10 4.30 -3.01
C LEU A 399 7.03 5.13 -3.91
N ASN A 400 6.76 5.12 -5.22
CA ASN A 400 7.51 5.87 -6.23
C ASN A 400 6.82 7.19 -6.60
N ALA A 401 5.97 7.74 -5.72
CA ALA A 401 5.36 9.04 -5.98
C ALA A 401 6.44 10.13 -6.02
N GLY A 402 6.33 11.06 -6.97
CA GLY A 402 7.36 12.03 -7.34
C GLY A 402 8.27 11.55 -8.49
N PRO A 403 9.31 12.33 -8.85
CA PRO A 403 10.17 12.06 -10.00
C PRO A 403 10.97 10.75 -9.89
N LEU A 404 11.22 10.13 -11.04
CA LEU A 404 11.82 8.79 -11.16
C LEU A 404 13.25 8.86 -11.71
N ASP A 405 14.13 7.99 -11.21
CA ASP A 405 15.53 7.85 -11.68
C ASP A 405 15.60 7.06 -13.00
N CYS A 406 15.13 7.66 -14.09
CA CYS A 406 15.04 7.03 -15.41
C CYS A 406 16.39 7.05 -16.17
N PHE A 407 17.36 6.24 -15.74
CA PHE A 407 18.64 6.08 -16.46
C PHE A 407 18.44 5.51 -17.86
N ILE A 408 19.13 6.10 -18.84
CA ILE A 408 19.37 5.51 -20.16
C ILE A 408 20.66 4.67 -20.04
N PRO A 409 20.63 3.35 -20.34
CA PRO A 409 21.85 2.54 -20.38
C PRO A 409 22.85 3.07 -21.42
N LEU A 410 24.14 3.07 -21.09
CA LEU A 410 25.22 3.48 -21.99
C LEU A 410 25.25 2.69 -23.32
N ASP A 411 24.62 1.51 -23.35
CA ASP A 411 24.55 0.63 -24.52
C ASP A 411 23.60 1.15 -25.63
N GLU A 412 22.77 2.17 -25.37
CA GLU A 412 21.98 2.86 -26.42
C GLU A 412 22.73 4.05 -27.06
N PHE A 413 23.94 4.40 -26.59
CA PHE A 413 24.80 5.43 -27.21
C PHE A 413 25.68 4.86 -28.35
N ILE A 414 25.06 4.31 -29.39
CA ILE A 414 25.71 4.16 -30.70
C ILE A 414 25.23 5.30 -31.61
N PRO A 415 26.08 6.30 -31.92
CA PRO A 415 25.66 7.44 -32.72
C PRO A 415 25.35 7.02 -34.16
N LEU A 416 24.36 7.70 -34.74
CA LEU A 416 23.85 7.48 -36.09
C LEU A 416 24.85 7.94 -37.17
N VAL A 417 25.96 7.23 -37.35
CA VAL A 417 27.03 7.54 -38.32
C VAL A 417 27.35 6.32 -39.19
N ALA A 418 26.35 5.90 -39.99
CA ALA A 418 26.53 4.88 -41.04
C ALA A 418 25.42 4.97 -42.10
N SER A 419 25.38 6.04 -42.90
CA SER A 419 24.52 6.13 -44.08
C SER A 419 25.18 6.82 -45.28
N THR A 420 26.43 6.43 -45.57
CA THR A 420 27.06 6.67 -46.87
C THR A 420 27.84 5.44 -47.30
N LEU A 421 27.63 5.04 -48.57
CA LEU A 421 28.31 3.99 -49.35
C LEU A 421 27.84 2.53 -49.18
N GLN A 422 27.30 2.02 -50.30
CA GLN A 422 27.33 0.62 -50.77
C GLN A 422 26.52 -0.43 -49.96
N THR A 423 25.74 -1.32 -50.58
CA THR A 423 25.79 -1.85 -51.96
C THR A 423 24.41 -2.10 -52.58
N SER A 424 24.39 -2.20 -53.91
CA SER A 424 23.38 -2.97 -54.65
C SER A 424 23.60 -4.47 -54.47
N MET A 425 22.52 -5.24 -54.33
CA MET A 425 22.13 -6.32 -55.26
C MET A 425 20.95 -7.14 -54.70
N ALA A 426 20.28 -7.87 -55.59
CA ALA A 426 18.99 -8.51 -55.36
C ALA A 426 19.09 -10.00 -54.95
N THR A 427 17.92 -10.61 -54.78
CA THR A 427 17.66 -12.03 -54.41
C THR A 427 17.85 -12.32 -52.90
N SER A 428 17.06 -13.19 -52.25
CA SER A 428 16.11 -14.18 -52.76
C SER A 428 14.87 -14.35 -51.84
N HIS A 429 13.79 -14.93 -52.36
CA HIS A 429 12.53 -15.15 -51.62
C HIS A 429 12.59 -16.39 -50.73
N TRP A 430 12.59 -16.25 -49.40
CA TRP A 430 12.07 -17.25 -48.44
C TRP A 430 11.57 -16.53 -47.17
N LEU A 431 10.64 -17.16 -46.42
CA LEU A 431 10.05 -16.69 -45.15
C LEU A 431 8.87 -15.68 -45.21
N LEU A 432 7.87 -15.95 -46.06
CA LEU A 432 6.53 -15.31 -45.98
C LEU A 432 5.48 -16.18 -45.26
N PHE A 433 5.89 -17.05 -44.34
CA PHE A 433 5.02 -18.03 -43.66
C PHE A 433 5.17 -18.09 -42.12
N LEU A 434 5.73 -17.06 -41.48
CA LEU A 434 5.86 -17.00 -40.01
C LEU A 434 5.41 -15.66 -39.37
N SER A 435 4.48 -14.94 -40.01
CA SER A 435 3.91 -13.68 -39.48
C SER A 435 2.49 -13.81 -38.91
N CYS A 436 1.85 -14.98 -38.97
CA CYS A 436 0.45 -15.18 -38.55
C CYS A 436 0.29 -16.05 -37.29
N PHE A 437 1.36 -16.32 -36.53
CA PHE A 437 1.32 -17.15 -35.31
C PHE A 437 1.91 -16.50 -34.05
N ILE A 438 2.24 -15.20 -34.11
CA ILE A 438 2.71 -14.40 -32.95
C ILE A 438 1.80 -13.18 -32.71
N LEU A 439 0.48 -13.39 -32.83
CA LEU A 439 -0.54 -12.39 -32.49
C LEU A 439 -1.60 -12.93 -31.51
N HIS A 440 -1.21 -13.90 -30.66
CA HIS A 440 -2.11 -14.50 -29.66
C HIS A 440 -1.48 -14.77 -28.28
N LEU A 441 -0.24 -14.35 -28.02
CA LEU A 441 0.45 -14.54 -26.73
C LEU A 441 1.19 -13.27 -26.28
N ALA A 442 0.44 -12.19 -26.04
CA ALA A 442 0.94 -10.97 -25.40
C ALA A 442 0.02 -10.45 -24.26
N PHE A 443 -0.87 -11.29 -23.72
CA PHE A 443 -1.47 -11.04 -22.40
C PHE A 443 -0.51 -11.51 -21.29
N SER A 444 0.60 -10.79 -21.11
CA SER A 444 1.50 -11.02 -19.98
C SER A 444 0.88 -10.40 -18.72
N THR A 445 0.37 -11.26 -17.84
CA THR A 445 -0.24 -10.84 -16.58
C THR A 445 0.79 -10.20 -15.65
N HIS A 446 0.39 -9.16 -14.91
CA HIS A 446 1.25 -8.46 -13.96
C HIS A 446 1.95 -9.43 -12.99
N SER A 447 3.28 -9.38 -12.91
CA SER A 447 4.02 -10.21 -11.94
C SER A 447 3.92 -9.58 -10.55
N ALA A 448 3.04 -10.12 -9.71
CA ALA A 448 2.97 -9.74 -8.30
C ALA A 448 4.30 -10.03 -7.59
N VAL A 449 4.70 -9.18 -6.64
CA VAL A 449 5.87 -9.45 -5.79
C VAL A 449 5.49 -10.51 -4.76
N LEU A 450 5.73 -11.78 -5.11
CA LEU A 450 5.42 -12.95 -4.32
C LEU A 450 6.50 -13.24 -3.27
N ASN A 451 6.11 -13.78 -2.11
CA ASN A 451 7.06 -14.31 -1.13
C ASN A 451 7.74 -15.62 -1.61
N LYS A 452 8.63 -16.18 -0.79
CA LYS A 452 9.44 -17.37 -1.14
C LYS A 452 8.61 -18.65 -1.36
N ILE A 453 7.49 -18.81 -0.68
CA ILE A 453 6.55 -19.94 -0.85
C ILE A 453 5.75 -19.73 -2.14
N ASP A 454 5.08 -18.58 -2.21
CA ASP A 454 4.18 -18.19 -3.29
C ASP A 454 4.85 -18.25 -4.66
N SER A 455 6.05 -17.68 -4.78
CA SER A 455 6.86 -17.66 -6.02
C SER A 455 7.21 -19.07 -6.54
N CYS A 456 7.14 -20.10 -5.70
CA CYS A 456 7.40 -21.48 -6.12
C CYS A 456 6.24 -22.09 -6.93
N TRP A 457 4.99 -21.64 -6.72
CA TRP A 457 3.82 -22.29 -7.30
C TRP A 457 2.76 -21.36 -7.93
N ARG A 458 2.53 -20.16 -7.40
CA ARG A 458 1.39 -19.31 -7.78
C ARG A 458 1.40 -18.85 -9.23
N ALA A 459 2.56 -18.38 -9.69
CA ALA A 459 2.79 -17.93 -11.07
C ALA A 459 2.59 -19.03 -12.14
N LYS A 460 2.44 -20.30 -11.75
CA LYS A 460 2.23 -21.42 -12.68
C LYS A 460 0.74 -21.58 -13.00
N SER A 461 0.32 -21.17 -14.20
CA SER A 461 -1.08 -21.28 -14.66
C SER A 461 -1.64 -22.71 -14.71
N ASN A 462 -0.76 -23.72 -14.72
CA ASN A 462 -1.12 -25.13 -14.64
C ASN A 462 -1.24 -25.67 -13.20
N TRP A 463 -1.31 -24.82 -12.17
CA TRP A 463 -1.50 -25.24 -10.77
C TRP A 463 -2.69 -26.19 -10.58
N ALA A 464 -3.74 -26.08 -11.39
CA ALA A 464 -4.94 -26.91 -11.30
C ALA A 464 -4.75 -28.35 -11.80
N SER A 465 -3.88 -28.56 -12.80
CA SER A 465 -3.48 -29.90 -13.28
C SER A 465 -2.24 -30.44 -12.56
N ASN A 466 -1.43 -29.56 -11.95
CA ASN A 466 -0.25 -29.89 -11.16
C ASN A 466 -0.39 -29.48 -9.68
N ARG A 467 -1.55 -29.74 -9.07
CA ARG A 467 -1.88 -29.29 -7.70
C ARG A 467 -0.85 -29.68 -6.67
N GLN A 468 -0.32 -30.89 -6.79
CA GLN A 468 0.57 -31.51 -5.82
C GLN A 468 1.97 -30.87 -5.76
N ALA A 469 2.37 -30.10 -6.78
CA ALA A 469 3.61 -29.33 -6.77
C ALA A 469 3.66 -28.25 -5.67
N LEU A 470 2.51 -27.87 -5.10
CA LEU A 470 2.44 -27.02 -3.91
C LEU A 470 3.26 -27.61 -2.74
N ALA A 471 3.24 -28.93 -2.55
CA ALA A 471 3.93 -29.58 -1.43
C ALA A 471 5.47 -29.41 -1.47
N ASP A 472 6.04 -29.05 -2.62
CA ASP A 472 7.47 -28.77 -2.74
C ASP A 472 7.82 -27.35 -2.26
N SER A 473 6.83 -26.44 -2.19
CA SER A 473 6.98 -25.00 -1.92
C SER A 473 7.14 -24.60 -0.46
N ALA A 474 6.92 -25.53 0.50
CA ALA A 474 7.11 -25.27 1.92
C ALA A 474 8.55 -24.81 2.23
N ILE A 475 8.74 -24.12 3.36
CA ILE A 475 10.04 -23.65 3.86
C ILE A 475 10.15 -23.86 5.37
N GLY A 476 11.35 -23.68 5.93
CA GLY A 476 11.58 -23.76 7.37
C GLY A 476 11.33 -25.17 7.93
N PHE A 477 10.95 -25.26 9.20
CA PHE A 477 10.85 -26.56 9.88
C PHE A 477 9.77 -27.49 9.32
N GLY A 478 8.73 -26.97 8.66
CA GLY A 478 7.70 -27.73 7.96
C GLY A 478 8.04 -28.09 6.50
N LYS A 479 9.28 -27.89 6.03
CA LYS A 479 9.71 -28.14 4.63
C LYS A 479 9.34 -29.53 4.10
N ASP A 480 9.32 -30.52 4.99
CA ASP A 480 9.14 -31.94 4.71
C ASP A 480 7.67 -32.40 4.84
N ALA A 481 6.74 -31.46 5.05
CA ALA A 481 5.30 -31.70 5.05
C ALA A 481 4.78 -31.96 3.62
N ILE A 482 4.94 -33.18 3.12
CA ILE A 482 4.52 -33.56 1.75
C ILE A 482 2.99 -33.70 1.59
N GLY A 483 2.22 -33.71 2.67
CA GLY A 483 0.77 -33.88 2.62
C GLY A 483 0.36 -35.17 1.92
N GLY A 484 -0.67 -35.07 1.08
CA GLY A 484 -1.15 -36.16 0.22
C GLY A 484 -0.45 -36.30 -1.12
N LYS A 485 0.76 -35.74 -1.30
CA LYS A 485 1.54 -35.87 -2.54
C LYS A 485 1.75 -37.35 -2.89
N TYR A 486 1.73 -37.66 -4.19
CA TYR A 486 1.76 -39.03 -4.76
C TYR A 486 0.51 -39.87 -4.50
N GLY A 487 -0.44 -39.40 -3.68
CA GLY A 487 -1.77 -39.99 -3.56
C GLY A 487 -2.72 -39.56 -4.68
N PRO A 488 -3.84 -40.29 -4.91
CA PRO A 488 -4.87 -39.82 -5.83
C PRO A 488 -5.59 -38.56 -5.30
N ILE A 489 -6.22 -37.83 -6.21
CA ILE A 489 -7.10 -36.71 -5.88
C ILE A 489 -8.43 -37.27 -5.35
N TYR A 490 -8.87 -36.76 -4.20
CA TYR A 490 -10.20 -37.02 -3.65
C TYR A 490 -11.03 -35.74 -3.67
N THR A 491 -12.21 -35.79 -4.30
CA THR A 491 -13.08 -34.62 -4.42
C THR A 491 -14.21 -34.68 -3.42
N VAL A 492 -14.28 -33.70 -2.52
CA VAL A 492 -15.44 -33.46 -1.66
C VAL A 492 -16.57 -32.91 -2.52
N THR A 493 -17.71 -33.60 -2.50
CA THR A 493 -18.94 -33.25 -3.23
C THR A 493 -20.10 -32.94 -2.28
N ASP A 494 -20.02 -33.40 -1.02
CA ASP A 494 -21.06 -33.30 -0.01
C ASP A 494 -20.50 -32.63 1.28
N PRO A 495 -21.06 -31.47 1.71
CA PRO A 495 -20.62 -30.76 2.91
C PRO A 495 -21.17 -31.32 4.23
N SER A 496 -21.99 -32.38 4.19
CA SER A 496 -22.52 -33.03 5.39
C SER A 496 -21.45 -33.80 6.17
N ASP A 497 -21.66 -33.89 7.48
CA ASP A 497 -20.76 -34.61 8.40
C ASP A 497 -21.52 -35.70 9.16
N ASP A 498 -20.87 -36.85 9.32
CA ASP A 498 -21.24 -37.89 10.28
C ASP A 498 -19.95 -38.33 11.00
N PRO A 499 -19.78 -38.02 12.30
CA PRO A 499 -18.57 -38.33 13.03
C PRO A 499 -18.22 -39.81 13.09
N ALA A 500 -19.20 -40.71 13.12
CA ALA A 500 -19.00 -42.14 13.35
C ALA A 500 -19.10 -42.98 12.06
N SER A 501 -19.91 -42.55 11.09
CA SER A 501 -20.16 -43.24 9.83
C SER A 501 -20.11 -42.29 8.62
N PRO A 502 -18.96 -41.62 8.37
CA PRO A 502 -18.83 -40.71 7.24
C PRO A 502 -18.94 -41.48 5.91
N LYS A 503 -19.71 -40.91 4.96
CA LYS A 503 -19.94 -41.49 3.64
C LYS A 503 -18.96 -40.94 2.58
N PRO A 504 -18.65 -41.70 1.52
CA PRO A 504 -17.91 -41.18 0.36
C PRO A 504 -18.51 -39.87 -0.18
N GLY A 505 -17.67 -38.97 -0.68
CA GLY A 505 -18.03 -37.60 -1.07
C GLY A 505 -17.93 -36.55 0.06
N THR A 506 -17.84 -36.96 1.34
CA THR A 506 -17.67 -36.03 2.48
C THR A 506 -16.21 -35.77 2.82
N LEU A 507 -15.91 -34.60 3.41
CA LEU A 507 -14.57 -34.27 3.88
C LEU A 507 -14.04 -35.28 4.91
N ARG A 508 -14.87 -35.68 5.89
CA ARG A 508 -14.46 -36.64 6.92
C ARG A 508 -14.06 -37.99 6.33
N TYR A 509 -14.81 -38.50 5.35
CA TYR A 509 -14.44 -39.75 4.70
C TYR A 509 -13.06 -39.65 4.03
N GLY A 510 -12.76 -38.55 3.34
CA GLY A 510 -11.46 -38.34 2.71
C GLY A 510 -10.30 -38.31 3.70
N VAL A 511 -10.39 -37.51 4.77
CA VAL A 511 -9.25 -37.28 5.68
C VAL A 511 -8.86 -38.49 6.53
N ILE A 512 -9.76 -39.45 6.78
CA ILE A 512 -9.47 -40.65 7.58
C ILE A 512 -8.80 -41.79 6.80
N GLN A 513 -8.79 -41.74 5.46
CA GLN A 513 -8.28 -42.86 4.64
C GLN A 513 -6.82 -43.21 4.95
N THR A 514 -6.44 -44.48 4.79
CA THR A 514 -5.07 -44.94 5.07
C THR A 514 -4.08 -44.56 3.98
N GLN A 515 -4.49 -44.57 2.71
CA GLN A 515 -3.66 -44.10 1.60
C GLN A 515 -3.45 -42.57 1.64
N PRO A 516 -2.32 -42.06 1.09
CA PRO A 516 -2.16 -40.63 0.85
C PRO A 516 -3.30 -40.08 0.00
N LEU A 517 -3.83 -38.88 0.32
CA LEU A 517 -4.88 -38.24 -0.47
C LEU A 517 -4.71 -36.73 -0.59
N TRP A 518 -4.82 -36.23 -1.81
CA TRP A 518 -4.92 -34.80 -2.11
C TRP A 518 -6.39 -34.40 -2.21
N ILE A 519 -6.94 -33.81 -1.16
CA ILE A 519 -8.37 -33.53 -1.02
C ILE A 519 -8.69 -32.15 -1.58
N ILE A 520 -9.59 -32.10 -2.56
CA ILE A 520 -10.11 -30.88 -3.20
C ILE A 520 -11.64 -30.80 -3.04
N PHE A 521 -12.23 -29.68 -3.46
CA PHE A 521 -13.66 -29.43 -3.32
C PHE A 521 -14.30 -29.17 -4.70
N ALA A 522 -15.45 -29.78 -4.96
CA ALA A 522 -16.13 -29.67 -6.27
C ALA A 522 -16.75 -28.30 -6.56
N LYS A 523 -16.98 -27.50 -5.50
CA LYS A 523 -17.67 -26.20 -5.50
C LYS A 523 -17.43 -25.53 -4.15
N ASP A 524 -17.87 -24.28 -4.02
CA ASP A 524 -17.94 -23.56 -2.74
C ASP A 524 -18.76 -24.34 -1.70
N MET A 525 -18.27 -24.39 -0.46
CA MET A 525 -18.89 -25.16 0.62
C MET A 525 -18.70 -24.49 1.99
N VAL A 526 -19.78 -24.47 2.77
CA VAL A 526 -19.72 -24.25 4.23
C VAL A 526 -19.93 -25.61 4.90
N ILE A 527 -18.90 -26.12 5.56
CA ILE A 527 -18.87 -27.42 6.22
C ILE A 527 -19.02 -27.19 7.72
N ARG A 528 -20.15 -27.65 8.26
CA ARG A 528 -20.43 -27.66 9.69
C ARG A 528 -20.23 -29.06 10.24
N LEU A 529 -19.06 -29.30 10.83
CA LEU A 529 -18.75 -30.56 11.49
C LEU A 529 -19.62 -30.74 12.74
N LYS A 530 -19.96 -31.99 13.06
CA LYS A 530 -20.74 -32.38 14.26
C LYS A 530 -19.85 -32.78 15.44
N ASN A 531 -18.62 -33.21 15.16
CA ASN A 531 -17.55 -33.43 16.14
C ASN A 531 -16.20 -33.08 15.49
N GLU A 532 -15.13 -33.02 16.26
CA GLU A 532 -13.77 -32.68 15.78
C GLU A 532 -13.34 -33.52 14.57
N LEU A 533 -12.66 -32.91 13.61
CA LEU A 533 -12.18 -33.57 12.39
C LEU A 533 -10.80 -34.22 12.62
N ILE A 534 -10.82 -35.43 13.16
CA ILE A 534 -9.64 -36.32 13.21
C ILE A 534 -9.28 -36.75 11.79
N MET A 535 -7.99 -36.80 11.50
CA MET A 535 -7.45 -37.22 10.21
C MET A 535 -6.25 -38.14 10.35
N ASN A 536 -5.92 -38.85 9.27
CA ASN A 536 -4.76 -39.74 9.18
C ASN A 536 -3.55 -39.00 8.59
N SER A 537 -2.37 -39.64 8.61
CA SER A 537 -1.15 -39.14 7.96
C SER A 537 -1.31 -39.00 6.45
N TYR A 538 -0.41 -38.24 5.82
CA TYR A 538 -0.33 -38.05 4.36
C TYR A 538 -1.63 -37.49 3.75
N LYS A 539 -2.07 -36.34 4.24
CA LYS A 539 -3.28 -35.65 3.78
C LYS A 539 -2.98 -34.22 3.39
N THR A 540 -3.52 -33.79 2.25
CA THR A 540 -3.64 -32.37 1.93
C THR A 540 -5.11 -32.01 1.88
N ILE A 541 -5.52 -30.95 2.56
CA ILE A 541 -6.78 -30.25 2.29
C ILE A 541 -6.43 -29.01 1.46
N ASP A 542 -6.85 -28.97 0.20
CA ASP A 542 -6.52 -27.93 -0.80
C ASP A 542 -7.80 -27.22 -1.27
N GLY A 543 -8.04 -26.02 -0.72
CA GLY A 543 -9.19 -25.19 -1.08
C GLY A 543 -9.11 -24.52 -2.47
N ARG A 544 -7.97 -24.54 -3.15
CA ARG A 544 -7.79 -23.75 -4.39
C ARG A 544 -8.80 -24.14 -5.46
N GLY A 545 -9.55 -23.15 -5.95
CA GLY A 545 -10.63 -23.31 -6.94
C GLY A 545 -12.04 -23.40 -6.34
N ALA A 546 -12.20 -23.30 -5.01
CA ALA A 546 -13.49 -23.21 -4.33
C ALA A 546 -13.38 -22.35 -3.06
N LYS A 547 -14.46 -21.65 -2.69
CA LYS A 547 -14.56 -20.99 -1.39
C LYS A 547 -14.99 -22.01 -0.33
N VAL A 548 -14.07 -22.41 0.54
CA VAL A 548 -14.32 -23.44 1.56
C VAL A 548 -14.23 -22.84 2.95
N GLU A 549 -15.30 -23.03 3.73
CA GLU A 549 -15.42 -22.58 5.12
C GLU A 549 -15.69 -23.79 6.03
N ILE A 550 -14.88 -23.98 7.07
CA ILE A 550 -15.19 -24.90 8.18
C ILE A 550 -15.61 -24.03 9.36
N ALA A 551 -16.89 -24.10 9.73
CA ALA A 551 -17.47 -23.15 10.67
C ALA A 551 -18.70 -23.65 11.43
N ASN A 552 -19.05 -22.92 12.50
CA ASN A 552 -20.29 -23.08 13.29
C ASN A 552 -20.44 -24.44 14.03
N GLY A 553 -19.36 -25.20 14.14
CA GLY A 553 -19.24 -26.45 14.90
C GLY A 553 -17.79 -26.65 15.33
N PRO A 554 -17.41 -27.84 15.81
CA PRO A 554 -16.01 -28.19 16.04
C PRO A 554 -15.18 -28.10 14.75
N CYS A 555 -13.85 -27.99 14.87
CA CYS A 555 -12.95 -27.82 13.73
C CYS A 555 -11.88 -28.92 13.68
N ILE A 556 -10.62 -28.60 13.35
CA ILE A 556 -9.62 -29.60 12.93
C ILE A 556 -8.77 -30.11 14.09
N THR A 557 -8.54 -31.43 14.17
CA THR A 557 -7.63 -32.04 15.13
C THR A 557 -6.65 -33.00 14.43
N ILE A 558 -5.39 -32.58 14.36
CA ILE A 558 -4.27 -33.35 13.80
C ILE A 558 -3.57 -34.04 14.98
N GLN A 559 -3.83 -35.33 15.19
CA GLN A 559 -3.38 -36.05 16.38
C GLN A 559 -2.62 -37.33 16.07
N GLY A 560 -1.37 -37.44 16.52
CA GLY A 560 -0.54 -38.64 16.40
C GLY A 560 -0.15 -38.99 14.96
N VAL A 561 -0.10 -38.02 14.05
CA VAL A 561 0.08 -38.22 12.61
C VAL A 561 1.19 -37.35 12.04
N ALA A 562 1.58 -37.63 10.78
CA ALA A 562 2.61 -36.85 10.10
C ALA A 562 2.27 -36.55 8.63
N HIS A 563 2.97 -35.56 8.06
CA HIS A 563 2.83 -35.13 6.66
C HIS A 563 1.39 -34.69 6.35
N VAL A 564 0.97 -33.59 6.99
CA VAL A 564 -0.34 -32.96 6.78
C VAL A 564 -0.18 -31.55 6.23
N ILE A 565 -0.92 -31.20 5.18
CA ILE A 565 -1.02 -29.84 4.65
C ILE A 565 -2.47 -29.38 4.77
N ILE A 566 -2.69 -28.22 5.38
CA ILE A 566 -3.98 -27.51 5.38
C ILE A 566 -3.77 -26.22 4.59
N HIS A 567 -4.37 -26.10 3.41
CA HIS A 567 -4.10 -25.00 2.48
C HIS A 567 -5.37 -24.36 1.90
N GLY A 568 -5.44 -23.03 1.96
CA GLY A 568 -6.39 -22.25 1.16
C GLY A 568 -7.85 -22.32 1.64
N ILE A 569 -8.11 -22.54 2.94
CA ILE A 569 -9.46 -22.65 3.51
C ILE A 569 -9.72 -21.63 4.63
N SER A 570 -10.98 -21.30 4.86
CA SER A 570 -11.43 -20.47 5.99
C SER A 570 -11.86 -21.34 7.16
N ILE A 571 -11.42 -21.02 8.37
CA ILE A 571 -11.74 -21.73 9.62
C ILE A 571 -12.17 -20.70 10.66
N HIS A 572 -13.44 -20.65 11.02
CA HIS A 572 -13.95 -19.61 11.93
C HIS A 572 -15.24 -20.00 12.65
N ASP A 573 -15.56 -19.28 13.73
CA ASP A 573 -16.74 -19.55 14.56
C ASP A 573 -16.78 -21.02 15.05
N CYS A 574 -15.59 -21.58 15.29
CA CYS A 574 -15.39 -22.92 15.83
C CYS A 574 -15.94 -23.02 17.25
N LYS A 575 -16.51 -24.17 17.61
CA LYS A 575 -17.25 -24.38 18.87
C LYS A 575 -16.78 -25.65 19.56
N PRO A 576 -16.86 -25.73 20.91
CA PRO A 576 -16.49 -26.93 21.64
C PRO A 576 -17.26 -28.15 21.15
N SER A 577 -16.58 -29.29 21.03
CA SER A 577 -17.24 -30.56 20.71
C SER A 577 -17.75 -31.25 21.99
N LYS A 578 -18.82 -32.05 21.85
CA LYS A 578 -19.34 -32.88 22.94
C LYS A 578 -18.68 -34.26 22.92
N PRO A 579 -18.64 -34.98 24.06
CA PRO A 579 -18.28 -36.39 24.08
C PRO A 579 -19.11 -37.20 23.07
N GLY A 580 -18.49 -38.19 22.42
CA GLY A 580 -19.18 -39.02 21.44
C GLY A 580 -18.25 -39.85 20.56
N LEU A 581 -18.84 -40.69 19.71
CA LEU A 581 -18.11 -41.55 18.79
C LEU A 581 -17.56 -40.75 17.59
N VAL A 582 -16.26 -40.87 17.33
CA VAL A 582 -15.58 -40.27 16.17
C VAL A 582 -14.69 -41.31 15.49
N ARG A 583 -14.84 -41.42 14.17
CA ARG A 583 -14.02 -42.27 13.30
C ARG A 583 -12.69 -41.59 13.00
N SER A 584 -11.59 -42.29 13.23
CA SER A 584 -10.21 -41.79 12.97
C SER A 584 -9.50 -42.51 11.82
N THR A 585 -9.91 -43.75 11.51
CA THR A 585 -9.45 -44.53 10.35
C THR A 585 -10.65 -45.26 9.73
N PRO A 586 -10.53 -45.91 8.55
CA PRO A 586 -11.64 -46.68 7.98
C PRO A 586 -12.13 -47.81 8.91
N SER A 587 -11.24 -48.39 9.72
CA SER A 587 -11.52 -49.50 10.64
C SER A 587 -11.73 -49.10 12.11
N HIS A 588 -11.41 -47.87 12.52
CA HIS A 588 -11.45 -47.46 13.94
C HIS A 588 -12.42 -46.29 14.21
N VAL A 589 -13.36 -46.53 15.12
CA VAL A 589 -14.23 -45.53 15.75
C VAL A 589 -13.96 -45.56 17.26
N GLY A 590 -13.58 -44.41 17.84
CA GLY A 590 -13.31 -44.27 19.27
C GLY A 590 -14.23 -43.26 19.94
N HIS A 591 -14.40 -43.38 21.25
CA HIS A 591 -15.11 -42.37 22.04
C HIS A 591 -14.18 -41.19 22.37
N ARG A 592 -14.53 -39.99 21.93
CA ARG A 592 -13.86 -38.72 22.26
C ARG A 592 -14.53 -38.06 23.45
N GLN A 593 -13.78 -37.25 24.21
CA GLN A 593 -14.28 -36.57 25.41
C GLN A 593 -14.80 -35.15 25.14
N GLY A 594 -14.72 -34.67 23.90
CA GLY A 594 -14.94 -33.27 23.56
C GLY A 594 -13.65 -32.59 23.11
N SER A 595 -13.77 -31.35 22.65
CA SER A 595 -12.65 -30.45 22.33
C SER A 595 -13.02 -29.01 22.68
N ASP A 596 -12.03 -28.16 22.93
CA ASP A 596 -12.24 -26.80 23.45
C ASP A 596 -12.77 -25.80 22.40
N GLY A 597 -12.80 -26.19 21.13
CA GLY A 597 -13.32 -25.38 20.02
C GLY A 597 -12.28 -24.50 19.34
N ASP A 598 -11.02 -24.94 19.34
CA ASP A 598 -9.95 -24.36 18.53
C ASP A 598 -10.25 -24.41 17.02
N GLY A 599 -9.55 -23.59 16.23
CA GLY A 599 -9.52 -23.73 14.77
C GLY A 599 -8.77 -24.99 14.29
N ILE A 600 -7.50 -25.11 14.67
CA ILE A 600 -6.63 -26.24 14.37
C ILE A 600 -5.82 -26.63 15.61
N SER A 601 -6.07 -27.81 16.17
CA SER A 601 -5.23 -28.39 17.24
C SER A 601 -4.27 -29.43 16.64
N ILE A 602 -2.96 -29.27 16.88
CA ILE A 602 -1.86 -30.14 16.42
C ILE A 602 -1.22 -30.80 17.65
N PHE A 603 -1.46 -32.10 17.80
CA PHE A 603 -1.14 -32.89 18.99
C PHE A 603 -0.21 -34.05 18.63
N ALA A 604 0.94 -34.18 19.30
CA ALA A 604 1.92 -35.27 19.09
C ALA A 604 2.18 -35.61 17.61
N SER A 605 2.32 -34.59 16.77
CA SER A 605 2.35 -34.71 15.31
C SER A 605 3.56 -34.00 14.71
N SER A 606 3.97 -34.41 13.50
CA SER A 606 5.15 -33.83 12.84
C SER A 606 5.00 -33.63 11.34
N ASN A 607 5.86 -32.78 10.76
CA ASN A 607 5.84 -32.46 9.33
C ASN A 607 4.45 -31.92 8.92
N VAL A 608 4.02 -30.84 9.57
CA VAL A 608 2.70 -30.21 9.32
C VAL A 608 2.89 -28.80 8.75
N TRP A 609 2.08 -28.46 7.74
CA TRP A 609 2.09 -27.15 7.10
C TRP A 609 0.68 -26.56 7.05
N VAL A 610 0.48 -25.39 7.65
CA VAL A 610 -0.77 -24.62 7.60
C VAL A 610 -0.52 -23.36 6.79
N ASP A 611 -1.14 -23.27 5.61
CA ASP A 611 -0.81 -22.28 4.60
C ASP A 611 -2.05 -21.58 4.01
N HIS A 612 -1.97 -20.28 3.72
CA HIS A 612 -3.07 -19.55 3.05
C HIS A 612 -4.47 -19.75 3.68
N CYS A 613 -4.55 -19.95 5.00
CA CYS A 613 -5.83 -20.10 5.69
C CYS A 613 -6.31 -18.77 6.31
N PHE A 614 -7.62 -18.59 6.40
CA PHE A 614 -8.25 -17.50 7.16
C PHE A 614 -8.71 -18.04 8.50
N LEU A 615 -8.28 -17.43 9.61
CA LEU A 615 -8.63 -17.89 10.95
C LEU A 615 -9.17 -16.74 11.82
N ALA A 616 -10.36 -16.95 12.40
CA ALA A 616 -11.03 -15.94 13.23
C ALA A 616 -12.08 -16.53 14.19
N ARG A 617 -12.40 -15.82 15.28
CA ARG A 617 -13.61 -16.05 16.11
C ARG A 617 -13.85 -17.50 16.61
N CYS A 618 -12.81 -18.31 16.78
CA CYS A 618 -12.94 -19.62 17.44
C CYS A 618 -13.26 -19.47 18.94
N ALA A 619 -13.69 -20.55 19.60
CA ALA A 619 -14.13 -20.51 20.99
C ALA A 619 -12.96 -20.42 21.99
N ASP A 620 -11.85 -21.13 21.76
CA ASP A 620 -10.61 -20.96 22.54
C ASP A 620 -9.46 -20.39 21.72
N GLY A 621 -8.67 -21.20 21.00
CA GLY A 621 -7.54 -20.75 20.17
C GLY A 621 -7.81 -20.76 18.65
N LEU A 622 -6.94 -20.14 17.83
CA LEU A 622 -6.98 -20.37 16.38
C LEU A 622 -6.08 -21.54 15.96
N ILE A 623 -4.83 -21.59 16.45
CA ILE A 623 -3.90 -22.71 16.23
C ILE A 623 -3.16 -23.08 17.52
N ASP A 624 -3.33 -24.32 17.97
CA ASP A 624 -2.64 -24.86 19.13
C ASP A 624 -1.69 -25.99 18.71
N VAL A 625 -0.41 -25.88 19.07
CA VAL A 625 0.66 -26.85 18.75
C VAL A 625 1.23 -27.39 20.04
N ILE A 626 0.94 -28.65 20.37
CA ILE A 626 1.08 -29.19 21.72
C ILE A 626 1.58 -30.65 21.71
N HIS A 627 1.97 -31.15 22.88
CA HIS A 627 2.40 -32.53 23.11
C HIS A 627 3.59 -32.98 22.24
N ALA A 628 4.70 -32.25 22.33
CA ALA A 628 5.95 -32.52 21.62
C ALA A 628 5.85 -32.51 20.08
N SER A 629 4.80 -31.92 19.52
CA SER A 629 4.68 -31.67 18.08
C SER A 629 5.85 -30.84 17.56
N THR A 630 6.37 -31.14 16.38
CA THR A 630 7.59 -30.50 15.84
C THR A 630 7.68 -30.61 14.31
N ALA A 631 8.64 -29.93 13.69
CA ALA A 631 8.76 -29.83 12.22
C ALA A 631 7.50 -29.22 11.58
N ILE A 632 7.16 -27.99 12.00
CA ILE A 632 5.92 -27.31 11.60
C ILE A 632 6.22 -25.95 10.94
N THR A 633 5.46 -25.62 9.91
CA THR A 633 5.41 -24.27 9.32
C THR A 633 3.97 -23.76 9.29
N ILE A 634 3.77 -22.51 9.69
CA ILE A 634 2.50 -21.78 9.64
C ILE A 634 2.76 -20.54 8.80
N SER A 635 2.23 -20.49 7.58
CA SER A 635 2.57 -19.44 6.62
C SER A 635 1.41 -18.85 5.83
N ASN A 636 1.59 -17.63 5.32
CA ASN A 636 0.59 -16.96 4.46
C ASN A 636 -0.82 -16.89 5.06
N ASN A 637 -1.02 -17.08 6.37
CA ASN A 637 -2.35 -17.11 6.97
C ASN A 637 -2.81 -15.70 7.36
N TYR A 638 -4.12 -15.46 7.30
CA TYR A 638 -4.74 -14.23 7.77
C TYR A 638 -5.46 -14.49 9.08
N PHE A 639 -4.95 -13.91 10.17
CA PHE A 639 -5.51 -14.02 11.51
C PHE A 639 -6.25 -12.72 11.87
N THR A 640 -7.48 -12.82 12.38
CA THR A 640 -8.26 -11.63 12.78
C THR A 640 -9.32 -11.94 13.84
N GLN A 641 -9.90 -10.89 14.44
CA GLN A 641 -11.10 -10.96 15.29
C GLN A 641 -11.06 -12.07 16.38
N HIS A 642 -9.98 -12.12 17.16
CA HIS A 642 -9.78 -13.19 18.13
C HIS A 642 -8.82 -12.79 19.27
N ASP A 643 -8.92 -13.49 20.39
CA ASP A 643 -8.11 -13.25 21.60
C ASP A 643 -6.80 -14.05 21.57
N LYS A 644 -6.90 -15.38 21.63
CA LYS A 644 -5.78 -16.33 21.83
C LYS A 644 -5.28 -16.90 20.49
N VAL A 645 -4.51 -16.13 19.74
CA VAL A 645 -4.24 -16.47 18.33
C VAL A 645 -3.51 -17.81 18.14
N MET A 646 -2.35 -18.03 18.76
CA MET A 646 -1.52 -19.20 18.49
C MET A 646 -0.70 -19.63 19.71
N LEU A 647 -0.98 -20.82 20.25
CA LEU A 647 -0.24 -21.40 21.37
C LEU A 647 0.74 -22.48 20.89
N LEU A 648 2.01 -22.34 21.29
CA LEU A 648 3.05 -23.34 21.06
C LEU A 648 3.48 -23.90 22.42
N GLY A 649 2.99 -25.08 22.78
CA GLY A 649 3.19 -25.76 24.06
C GLY A 649 2.15 -25.39 25.12
N HIS A 650 1.50 -26.40 25.73
CA HIS A 650 0.27 -26.22 26.52
C HIS A 650 0.51 -25.99 28.03
N SER A 651 1.53 -26.59 28.62
CA SER A 651 1.81 -26.61 30.06
C SER A 651 3.22 -26.14 30.37
N ASP A 652 3.38 -25.43 31.50
CA ASP A 652 4.68 -24.97 32.00
C ASP A 652 5.54 -26.12 32.57
N GLU A 653 4.97 -27.32 32.74
CA GLU A 653 5.60 -28.53 33.28
C GLU A 653 5.91 -29.59 32.22
N TYR A 654 5.29 -29.49 31.02
CA TYR A 654 5.42 -30.51 29.97
C TYR A 654 6.74 -30.37 29.18
N THR A 655 7.84 -30.75 29.84
CA THR A 655 9.21 -30.53 29.32
C THR A 655 9.54 -31.26 28.01
N ALA A 656 8.70 -32.18 27.53
CA ALA A 656 8.86 -32.81 26.22
C ALA A 656 8.67 -31.81 25.06
N ASP A 657 7.96 -30.70 25.26
CA ASP A 657 7.82 -29.62 24.27
C ASP A 657 9.17 -28.94 23.91
N LYS A 658 10.28 -29.24 24.61
CA LYS A 658 11.64 -28.81 24.22
C LYS A 658 12.07 -29.24 22.81
N ILE A 659 11.48 -30.31 22.25
CA ILE A 659 11.80 -30.75 20.87
C ILE A 659 11.06 -29.96 19.80
N MET A 660 10.08 -29.15 20.19
CA MET A 660 9.22 -28.38 19.28
C MET A 660 10.02 -27.34 18.51
N LYS A 661 9.85 -27.34 17.18
CA LYS A 661 10.43 -26.38 16.25
C LYS A 661 9.37 -25.92 15.26
N VAL A 662 9.03 -24.63 15.28
CA VAL A 662 7.96 -24.04 14.47
C VAL A 662 8.48 -22.83 13.70
N THR A 663 8.15 -22.73 12.41
CA THR A 663 8.36 -21.53 11.58
C THR A 663 7.03 -20.83 11.38
N ILE A 664 6.99 -19.52 11.65
CA ILE A 664 5.82 -18.66 11.44
C ILE A 664 6.25 -17.61 10.43
N ALA A 665 5.79 -17.73 9.17
CA ALA A 665 6.32 -16.96 8.05
C ALA A 665 5.25 -16.31 7.17
N PHE A 666 5.43 -15.04 6.77
CA PHE A 666 4.54 -14.36 5.81
C PHE A 666 3.05 -14.24 6.23
N ASN A 667 2.72 -14.44 7.50
CA ASN A 667 1.34 -14.30 7.99
C ASN A 667 0.97 -12.82 8.19
N ARG A 668 -0.32 -12.53 8.11
CA ARG A 668 -0.89 -11.22 8.47
C ARG A 668 -1.75 -11.34 9.73
N PHE A 669 -1.28 -10.71 10.80
CA PHE A 669 -1.98 -10.56 12.07
C PHE A 669 -2.70 -9.20 12.07
N ALA A 670 -4.02 -9.22 11.90
CA ALA A 670 -4.84 -8.03 11.71
C ALA A 670 -5.12 -7.24 13.00
N SER A 671 -5.60 -6.01 12.83
CA SER A 671 -5.92 -5.09 13.92
C SER A 671 -6.96 -5.65 14.90
N GLY A 672 -6.69 -5.46 16.19
CA GLY A 672 -7.61 -5.84 17.27
C GLY A 672 -7.47 -7.27 17.79
N LEU A 673 -6.53 -8.07 17.25
CA LEU A 673 -6.05 -9.29 17.91
C LEU A 673 -5.47 -8.97 19.30
N ILE A 674 -5.66 -9.83 20.29
CA ILE A 674 -5.29 -9.50 21.68
C ILE A 674 -3.90 -10.01 22.05
N GLU A 675 -3.68 -11.32 21.95
CA GLU A 675 -2.44 -11.96 22.37
C GLU A 675 -2.02 -13.19 21.52
N ARG A 676 -0.85 -13.75 21.84
CA ARG A 676 -0.33 -15.05 21.35
C ARG A 676 -0.03 -15.13 19.85
N MET A 677 0.84 -14.28 19.31
CA MET A 677 1.21 -14.29 17.89
C MET A 677 2.72 -14.51 17.64
N PRO A 678 3.36 -15.57 18.18
CA PRO A 678 2.81 -16.68 18.98
C PRO A 678 2.96 -16.47 20.49
N ARG A 679 2.40 -17.38 21.31
CA ARG A 679 2.82 -17.61 22.70
C ARG A 679 3.52 -18.97 22.83
N VAL A 680 4.78 -18.98 23.25
CA VAL A 680 5.67 -20.16 23.18
C VAL A 680 6.07 -20.70 24.55
N ARG A 681 6.20 -22.03 24.68
CA ARG A 681 6.79 -22.72 25.83
C ARG A 681 7.87 -23.71 25.40
N PHE A 682 8.96 -23.75 26.16
CA PHE A 682 10.11 -24.68 26.03
C PHE A 682 10.87 -24.70 24.69
N GLY A 683 10.18 -24.98 23.58
CA GLY A 683 10.76 -25.19 22.26
C GLY A 683 11.23 -23.91 21.56
N TYR A 684 11.31 -24.01 20.24
CA TYR A 684 11.89 -23.00 19.36
C TYR A 684 10.87 -22.46 18.34
N ALA A 685 10.76 -21.13 18.24
CA ALA A 685 9.98 -20.45 17.21
C ALA A 685 10.86 -19.51 16.37
N HIS A 686 10.86 -19.71 15.04
CA HIS A 686 11.32 -18.70 14.08
C HIS A 686 10.11 -17.91 13.59
N VAL A 687 10.03 -16.64 13.95
CA VAL A 687 8.97 -15.71 13.58
C VAL A 687 9.55 -14.74 12.56
N VAL A 688 9.19 -14.89 11.28
CA VAL A 688 9.91 -14.23 10.18
C VAL A 688 9.00 -13.63 9.11
N ASN A 689 9.28 -12.38 8.72
CA ASN A 689 8.53 -11.67 7.68
C ASN A 689 6.99 -11.65 7.84
N ASN A 690 6.47 -11.63 9.07
CA ASN A 690 5.02 -11.48 9.33
C ASN A 690 4.65 -10.00 9.52
N LYS A 691 3.43 -9.62 9.14
CA LYS A 691 2.85 -8.29 9.38
C LYS A 691 1.98 -8.31 10.63
N TYR A 692 2.19 -7.35 11.52
CA TYR A 692 1.42 -7.16 12.75
C TYR A 692 0.78 -5.78 12.76
N ASP A 693 -0.55 -5.76 12.64
CA ASP A 693 -1.37 -4.56 12.71
C ASP A 693 -1.97 -4.49 14.12
N GLY A 694 -1.54 -3.55 14.98
CA GLY A 694 -2.24 -3.12 16.21
C GLY A 694 -2.84 -4.21 17.13
N TRP A 695 -1.99 -4.94 17.86
CA TRP A 695 -2.40 -5.87 18.93
C TRP A 695 -2.97 -5.14 20.17
N LYS A 696 -3.78 -5.81 21.01
CA LYS A 696 -4.34 -5.19 22.23
C LYS A 696 -3.50 -5.41 23.50
N MET A 697 -2.85 -6.57 23.66
CA MET A 697 -2.03 -6.87 24.85
C MET A 697 -0.55 -7.06 24.51
N TYR A 698 -0.21 -8.00 23.62
CA TYR A 698 1.15 -8.19 23.10
C TYR A 698 1.10 -8.99 21.79
N ALA A 699 2.14 -8.89 20.97
CA ALA A 699 2.30 -9.74 19.80
C ALA A 699 2.94 -11.08 20.17
N ILE A 700 4.21 -11.08 20.58
CA ILE A 700 5.00 -12.29 20.86
C ILE A 700 5.10 -12.53 22.36
N GLY A 701 4.86 -13.76 22.83
CA GLY A 701 4.98 -14.07 24.25
C GLY A 701 5.46 -15.48 24.55
N GLY A 702 5.53 -15.81 25.85
CA GLY A 702 5.89 -17.16 26.27
C GLY A 702 6.20 -17.32 27.76
N SER A 703 6.26 -18.58 28.18
CA SER A 703 6.62 -19.05 29.53
C SER A 703 7.57 -20.27 29.45
N SER A 704 8.18 -20.68 30.56
CA SER A 704 9.06 -21.87 30.62
C SER A 704 10.20 -21.93 29.58
N ASN A 705 10.98 -20.84 29.45
CA ASN A 705 12.25 -20.79 28.69
C ASN A 705 12.17 -21.22 27.21
N PRO A 706 11.31 -20.61 26.38
CA PRO A 706 11.33 -20.84 24.95
C PRO A 706 12.48 -20.06 24.30
N THR A 707 12.94 -20.53 23.14
CA THR A 707 13.82 -19.76 22.25
C THR A 707 12.99 -19.13 21.13
N ILE A 708 13.11 -17.82 20.95
CA ILE A 708 12.36 -17.07 19.93
C ILE A 708 13.34 -16.22 19.12
N LEU A 709 13.34 -16.42 17.81
CA LEU A 709 13.98 -15.53 16.84
C LEU A 709 12.88 -14.79 16.08
N SER A 710 12.79 -13.48 16.28
CA SER A 710 12.05 -12.55 15.42
C SER A 710 13.02 -12.05 14.35
N GLU A 711 12.73 -12.28 13.06
CA GLU A 711 13.53 -11.79 11.94
C GLU A 711 12.71 -11.11 10.84
N GLY A 712 13.01 -9.86 10.52
CA GLY A 712 12.47 -9.16 9.35
C GLY A 712 10.95 -8.97 9.35
N ASN A 713 10.26 -9.01 10.49
CA ASN A 713 8.83 -8.76 10.63
C ASN A 713 8.51 -7.26 10.60
N TYR A 714 7.24 -6.92 10.42
CA TYR A 714 6.76 -5.54 10.36
C TYR A 714 5.70 -5.28 11.42
N TYR A 715 6.09 -4.57 12.48
CA TYR A 715 5.25 -4.31 13.66
C TYR A 715 4.71 -2.89 13.66
N ILE A 716 3.39 -2.74 13.52
CA ILE A 716 2.69 -1.48 13.80
C ILE A 716 2.04 -1.61 15.18
N ALA A 717 2.60 -0.95 16.19
CA ALA A 717 2.02 -0.96 17.54
C ALA A 717 0.64 -0.29 17.57
N PRO A 718 -0.24 -0.67 18.53
CA PRO A 718 -1.45 0.07 18.83
C PRO A 718 -1.15 1.48 19.35
N ASN A 719 -2.14 2.36 19.34
CA ASN A 719 -2.02 3.69 19.93
C ASN A 719 -1.87 3.68 21.46
N ASN A 720 -2.41 2.67 22.14
CA ASN A 720 -2.28 2.49 23.58
C ASN A 720 -0.79 2.45 24.00
N PRO A 721 -0.31 3.37 24.86
CA PRO A 721 1.07 3.35 25.36
C PRO A 721 1.47 2.04 26.05
N ALA A 722 0.53 1.36 26.71
CA ALA A 722 0.79 0.06 27.34
C ALA A 722 0.98 -1.09 26.32
N GLY A 723 0.58 -0.89 25.06
CA GLY A 723 0.68 -1.87 23.98
C GLY A 723 1.91 -1.72 23.08
N LYS A 724 2.84 -0.79 23.37
CA LYS A 724 4.02 -0.54 22.52
C LYS A 724 5.03 -1.70 22.51
N GLN A 725 5.12 -2.46 23.59
CA GLN A 725 6.03 -3.59 23.68
C GLN A 725 5.48 -4.79 22.89
N VAL A 726 6.24 -5.24 21.89
CA VAL A 726 5.95 -6.44 21.07
C VAL A 726 5.94 -7.70 21.93
N THR A 727 6.82 -7.76 22.95
CA THR A 727 7.17 -8.98 23.68
C THR A 727 6.63 -9.04 25.12
N LYS A 728 5.94 -10.12 25.52
CA LYS A 728 5.52 -10.36 26.93
C LYS A 728 6.02 -11.70 27.48
N ARG A 729 6.82 -11.65 28.55
CA ARG A 729 7.25 -12.86 29.30
C ARG A 729 6.24 -13.13 30.41
N GLU A 730 5.58 -14.29 30.35
CA GLU A 730 4.66 -14.74 31.40
C GLU A 730 5.46 -15.45 32.50
N MET A 731 5.76 -14.74 33.59
CA MET A 731 6.48 -15.28 34.73
C MET A 731 6.31 -14.47 36.02
N LYS A 732 6.56 -15.12 37.17
CA LYS A 732 6.73 -14.46 38.48
C LYS A 732 8.24 -14.36 38.79
N GLY A 733 8.74 -13.16 39.16
CA GLY A 733 10.11 -12.94 39.62
C GLY A 733 11.05 -12.20 38.64
N LYS A 734 12.36 -12.26 38.89
CA LYS A 734 13.41 -11.55 38.09
C LYS A 734 13.55 -12.12 36.67
N LEU A 735 13.77 -11.24 35.69
CA LEU A 735 13.97 -11.58 34.27
C LEU A 735 15.00 -12.72 34.09
N LYS A 736 14.58 -13.81 33.43
CA LYS A 736 15.45 -14.96 33.12
C LYS A 736 16.19 -14.75 31.80
N ASN A 737 17.33 -15.43 31.64
CA ASN A 737 18.21 -15.40 30.45
C ASN A 737 17.64 -16.15 29.22
N TRP A 738 16.32 -16.10 29.01
CA TRP A 738 15.64 -16.74 27.88
C TRP A 738 16.10 -16.13 26.55
N LYS A 739 16.36 -16.97 25.54
CA LYS A 739 16.92 -16.57 24.25
C LYS A 739 15.86 -15.98 23.33
N TRP A 740 15.61 -14.67 23.45
CA TRP A 740 14.64 -13.93 22.64
C TRP A 740 15.38 -12.84 21.88
N ARG A 741 15.44 -12.94 20.55
CA ARG A 741 16.21 -12.03 19.70
C ARG A 741 15.30 -11.43 18.62
N SER A 742 15.60 -10.19 18.25
CA SER A 742 15.03 -9.45 17.13
C SER A 742 16.17 -9.14 16.15
N SER A 743 15.91 -9.24 14.86
CA SER A 743 16.89 -9.06 13.78
C SER A 743 16.19 -8.48 12.56
N LYS A 744 16.66 -7.35 12.00
CA LYS A 744 16.08 -6.71 10.79
C LYS A 744 14.58 -6.36 10.86
N ASP A 745 13.93 -6.51 12.01
CA ASP A 745 12.51 -6.18 12.21
C ASP A 745 12.27 -4.66 12.05
N ALA A 746 11.15 -4.28 11.45
CA ALA A 746 10.69 -2.90 11.39
C ALA A 746 9.67 -2.63 12.51
N PHE A 747 9.86 -1.52 13.22
CA PHE A 747 9.02 -1.09 14.33
C PHE A 747 8.40 0.29 14.04
N LEU A 748 7.07 0.35 14.02
CA LEU A 748 6.30 1.55 13.70
C LEU A 748 5.34 1.90 14.84
N ASN A 749 4.89 3.17 14.88
CA ASN A 749 4.05 3.73 15.95
C ASN A 749 4.65 3.49 17.35
N GLY A 750 5.98 3.62 17.50
CA GLY A 750 6.68 3.38 18.77
C GLY A 750 6.68 1.92 19.25
N ALA A 751 6.45 0.95 18.37
CA ALA A 751 6.67 -0.46 18.69
C ALA A 751 8.12 -0.70 19.15
N TYR A 752 8.35 -1.67 20.04
CA TYR A 752 9.71 -2.12 20.37
C TYR A 752 9.74 -3.57 20.85
N PHE A 753 10.86 -4.24 20.58
CA PHE A 753 11.16 -5.58 21.05
C PHE A 753 12.21 -5.51 22.17
N VAL A 754 11.96 -6.14 23.32
CA VAL A 754 12.96 -6.26 24.39
C VAL A 754 13.71 -7.58 24.19
N PRO A 755 14.99 -7.60 23.80
CA PRO A 755 15.75 -8.85 23.64
C PRO A 755 16.23 -9.42 24.99
N SER A 756 16.55 -10.71 25.02
CA SER A 756 17.15 -11.37 26.18
C SER A 756 17.97 -12.60 25.77
N GLY A 757 18.91 -13.01 26.63
CA GLY A 757 19.78 -14.17 26.40
C GLY A 757 20.92 -13.90 25.40
N TYR A 758 22.06 -14.57 25.63
CA TYR A 758 23.26 -14.48 24.80
C TYR A 758 23.50 -15.76 23.98
N GLY A 759 24.37 -15.67 22.98
CA GLY A 759 24.70 -16.75 22.05
C GLY A 759 23.78 -16.85 20.84
N SER A 760 24.08 -17.77 19.92
CA SER A 760 23.29 -17.96 18.71
C SER A 760 21.85 -18.39 19.02
N CYS A 761 20.95 -17.81 18.23
CA CYS A 761 19.52 -18.16 18.15
C CYS A 761 19.12 -18.50 16.71
N ALA A 762 20.09 -18.76 15.82
CA ALA A 762 19.82 -19.19 14.46
C ALA A 762 18.93 -20.44 14.44
N PRO A 763 18.04 -20.60 13.45
CA PRO A 763 17.10 -21.72 13.39
C PRO A 763 17.77 -23.07 13.16
N ASN A 764 19.04 -23.09 12.75
CA ASN A 764 19.79 -24.30 12.40
C ASN A 764 19.03 -25.16 11.38
N TYR A 765 18.45 -24.50 10.37
CA TYR A 765 17.81 -25.14 9.24
C TYR A 765 18.79 -26.01 8.46
N SER A 766 18.30 -27.16 7.96
CA SER A 766 19.01 -27.89 6.90
C SER A 766 19.07 -27.04 5.62
N PRO A 767 19.96 -27.34 4.66
CA PRO A 767 20.02 -26.61 3.39
C PRO A 767 18.68 -26.55 2.64
N ALA A 768 17.86 -27.61 2.74
CA ALA A 768 16.53 -27.67 2.12
C ALA A 768 15.47 -26.85 2.87
N GLN A 769 15.62 -26.68 4.19
CA GLN A 769 14.73 -25.86 5.03
C GLN A 769 15.08 -24.36 4.96
N SER A 770 16.31 -24.03 4.56
CA SER A 770 16.87 -22.68 4.62
C SER A 770 16.26 -21.72 3.60
N PHE A 771 16.07 -20.48 4.02
CA PHE A 771 15.66 -19.35 3.18
C PHE A 771 16.17 -18.04 3.79
N THR A 772 16.31 -17.02 2.96
CA THR A 772 16.69 -15.67 3.39
C THR A 772 15.44 -14.90 3.80
N ALA A 773 15.43 -14.34 5.01
CA ALA A 773 14.42 -13.38 5.42
C ALA A 773 14.49 -12.12 4.53
N ALA A 774 13.35 -11.74 3.96
CA ALA A 774 13.22 -10.51 3.18
C ALA A 774 13.43 -9.26 4.07
N PRO A 775 13.81 -8.10 3.51
CA PRO A 775 13.76 -6.83 4.22
C PRO A 775 12.36 -6.58 4.79
N ALA A 776 12.27 -6.13 6.05
CA ALA A 776 10.99 -5.88 6.70
C ALA A 776 10.10 -4.88 5.95
N SER A 777 10.70 -3.93 5.20
CA SER A 777 9.98 -3.00 4.33
C SER A 777 9.15 -3.67 3.22
N LEU A 778 9.48 -4.89 2.80
CA LEU A 778 8.72 -5.65 1.79
C LEU A 778 7.59 -6.48 2.39
N VAL A 779 7.58 -6.70 3.71
CA VAL A 779 6.57 -7.52 4.41
C VAL A 779 5.13 -7.13 4.07
N PRO A 780 4.72 -5.84 4.08
CA PRO A 780 3.36 -5.45 3.70
C PRO A 780 2.93 -5.92 2.31
N VAL A 781 3.86 -6.09 1.39
CA VAL A 781 3.64 -6.56 0.02
C VAL A 781 3.54 -8.08 -0.03
N ILE A 782 4.57 -8.75 0.50
CA ILE A 782 4.75 -10.20 0.35
C ILE A 782 3.81 -11.01 1.25
N THR A 783 3.10 -10.33 2.17
CA THR A 783 1.98 -10.87 2.98
C THR A 783 0.62 -10.29 2.58
N LEU A 784 0.50 -9.55 1.46
CA LEU A 784 -0.76 -8.94 1.02
C LEU A 784 -1.87 -9.98 0.87
N ASN A 785 -1.53 -11.06 0.15
CA ASN A 785 -2.43 -12.12 -0.25
C ASN A 785 -2.55 -13.23 0.81
N ALA A 786 -2.25 -12.91 2.08
CA ALA A 786 -2.41 -13.85 3.18
C ALA A 786 -3.90 -14.22 3.35
N GLY A 787 -4.18 -15.48 3.66
CA GLY A 787 -5.50 -16.08 3.63
C GLY A 787 -5.83 -16.78 2.30
N PRO A 788 -7.07 -17.29 2.14
CA PRO A 788 -7.47 -18.11 1.00
C PRO A 788 -7.43 -17.34 -0.32
N LEU A 789 -6.87 -17.99 -1.35
CA LEU A 789 -6.70 -17.39 -2.68
C LEU A 789 -7.84 -17.75 -3.63
N THR A 790 -8.28 -16.77 -4.43
CA THR A 790 -9.25 -16.98 -5.52
C THR A 790 -8.55 -17.50 -6.78
N CYS A 791 -8.08 -18.75 -6.75
CA CYS A 791 -7.43 -19.38 -7.90
C CYS A 791 -8.45 -19.77 -8.99
N VAL A 792 -8.21 -19.37 -10.24
CA VAL A 792 -9.03 -19.77 -11.42
C VAL A 792 -8.28 -20.78 -12.27
N VAL A 793 -8.96 -21.86 -12.67
CA VAL A 793 -8.37 -22.95 -13.48
C VAL A 793 -7.83 -22.40 -14.81
N GLY A 794 -6.60 -22.78 -15.17
CA GLY A 794 -5.93 -22.32 -16.39
C GLY A 794 -5.30 -20.93 -16.31
N LYS A 795 -5.46 -20.21 -15.19
CA LYS A 795 -4.79 -18.94 -14.89
C LYS A 795 -3.78 -19.13 -13.77
N ALA A 796 -2.78 -18.25 -13.67
CA ALA A 796 -1.96 -18.16 -12.47
C ALA A 796 -2.86 -17.86 -11.25
N CYS A 797 -2.44 -18.33 -10.08
CA CYS A 797 -3.02 -17.93 -8.80
C CYS A 797 -2.14 -16.87 -8.12
#